data_AF-A0A0B8WXD6-F1
#
_entry.id   AF-A0A0B8WXD6-F1
#
_cell.length_a   1.000
_cell.length_b   1.000
_cell.length_c   1.000
_cell.angle_alpha   90.00
_cell.angle_beta   90.00
_cell.angle_gamma   90.00
#
_symmetry.space_group_name_H-M   'P 1'
#
loop_
_entity.id
_entity.type
_entity.pdbx_description
1 polymer ?
#
loop_
_entity_poly.entity_id
_entity_poly.type
_entity_poly.pdbx_seq_one_letter_code
_entity_poly.pdbx_strand_id
1 'polypeptide(L)'
;MRRLNLGSHIVPALVAGSFIFLLTSCLNGKSDKKSQKTEEAFRYSKVEMSSYSVSPSSVEILQDPRLTLGVAHGFANTLSEFRNSECSRAWDIKLPSLMQAPWLFWEIAEKTYFCDNASSPQIRGREISYASADLSKRFIIPNDSSEGAFRMIYDTSKEWRKGCNLSKPDGNLLPRYPHPATQWPHFLIGQLFEDPRQPQKNLWLNAGKKYTLRASVRLNESQRMMVENCPQGSWPTPGNGDETHQIFYIALILKHKNHPRHIGTKINVNQIYALAPVFYSPDGTNHLDVGSWVDSDQFGNAVHFAPGYPQLRRGSWVDVQIDADAMTQSALNAIQEKYGETLRPDDYHVLGVLIGWEIWGGFKNDIEVKNLSFQATDSPPPPPPSSDPSYGTILGHIDGLSSSGSNYTVNGWACGKSAATSIPVHLYLGGQAGTAQSIYAGAYQANLSSESAISSLCGTQGIPHRFAIPVSKALAEQHATKPLFVHGISPSGRPNAMIGNSGNVLLPPRAEIPPPHAPTPDEDSGIIRGFIDGIEHSGTQRALVGWACGTKISTPIQIHLYVGSSAGTPGATLIGGYTANQPSEPAVAQACASAGNAHRFKIPLSAELSQRHAGKRIYIHGISPTGKSNDLLGTSKELFVP
;
A
#
# COMPACT_ATOMS: atom_id res chain seq x y z
N MET A 1 -5.04 -48.63 -2.93
CA MET A 1 -4.61 -47.52 -2.04
C MET A 1 -3.39 -46.83 -2.64
N ARG A 2 -3.53 -45.62 -3.20
CA ARG A 2 -2.42 -44.67 -3.40
C ARG A 2 -2.98 -43.26 -3.16
N ARG A 3 -2.27 -42.46 -2.36
CA ARG A 3 -2.68 -41.09 -2.01
C ARG A 3 -2.35 -40.15 -3.17
N LEU A 4 -3.30 -39.30 -3.54
CA LEU A 4 -3.02 -38.12 -4.37
C LEU A 4 -2.66 -36.96 -3.44
N ASN A 5 -1.43 -36.46 -3.55
CA ASN A 5 -1.02 -35.19 -2.95
C ASN A 5 -1.33 -34.08 -3.94
N LEU A 6 -2.16 -33.11 -3.55
CA LEU A 6 -2.33 -31.85 -4.27
C LEU A 6 -1.66 -30.75 -3.46
N GLY A 7 -0.57 -30.20 -4.00
CA GLY A 7 0.11 -29.04 -3.42
C GLY A 7 -0.65 -27.76 -3.75
N SER A 8 -1.09 -27.04 -2.72
CA SER A 8 -1.81 -25.78 -2.86
C SER A 8 -0.86 -24.58 -2.84
N HIS A 9 -0.67 -23.92 -3.98
CA HIS A 9 -0.13 -22.56 -4.03
C HIS A 9 -1.30 -21.57 -3.99
N ILE A 10 -1.51 -20.95 -2.84
CA ILE A 10 -2.48 -19.87 -2.65
C ILE A 10 -1.72 -18.54 -2.77
N VAL A 11 -2.15 -17.68 -3.69
CA VAL A 11 -1.72 -16.28 -3.78
C VAL A 11 -2.89 -15.41 -3.28
N PRO A 12 -2.74 -14.64 -2.19
CA PRO A 12 -3.83 -13.84 -1.64
C PRO A 12 -3.99 -12.54 -2.44
N ALA A 13 -4.91 -12.53 -3.39
CA ALA A 13 -5.27 -11.35 -4.18
C ALA A 13 -6.79 -11.12 -4.21
N LEU A 14 -7.43 -11.11 -3.03
CA LEU A 14 -8.85 -10.81 -2.84
C LEU A 14 -9.13 -10.39 -1.37
N VAL A 15 -8.77 -9.15 -1.04
CA VAL A 15 -9.09 -8.49 0.24
C VAL A 15 -9.66 -7.10 -0.06
N ALA A 16 -10.88 -7.06 -0.59
CA ALA A 16 -11.58 -5.81 -0.91
C ALA A 16 -13.10 -6.03 -1.03
N GLY A 17 -13.88 -5.65 -0.01
CA GLY A 17 -15.33 -5.72 -0.09
C GLY A 17 -16.10 -5.34 1.18
N SER A 18 -16.46 -4.05 1.31
CA SER A 18 -17.37 -3.44 2.33
C SER A 18 -16.68 -2.90 3.60
N PHE A 19 -17.51 -2.44 4.55
CA PHE A 19 -17.16 -1.90 5.89
C PHE A 19 -16.70 -0.40 5.82
N ILE A 20 -17.13 0.55 6.69
CA ILE A 20 -16.48 1.02 7.97
C ILE A 20 -17.22 2.29 8.54
N PHE A 21 -17.52 2.41 9.87
CA PHE A 21 -18.24 3.57 10.53
C PHE A 21 -17.70 4.14 11.96
N LEU A 22 -17.71 5.45 12.35
CA LEU A 22 -17.14 6.24 13.56
C LEU A 22 -15.69 6.93 13.54
N LEU A 23 -15.06 7.46 14.65
CA LEU A 23 -13.77 8.28 14.79
C LEU A 23 -13.63 9.87 14.77
N THR A 24 -14.65 10.68 14.46
CA THR A 24 -14.68 12.14 14.09
C THR A 24 -15.44 12.99 15.09
N SER A 25 -16.23 12.37 15.96
CA SER A 25 -17.06 13.05 16.96
C SER A 25 -16.25 13.92 17.93
N CYS A 26 -14.94 13.72 18.04
CA CYS A 26 -14.03 14.59 18.79
C CYS A 26 -13.41 15.74 17.97
N LEU A 27 -13.23 15.58 16.66
CA LEU A 27 -12.48 16.53 15.82
C LEU A 27 -13.37 17.44 14.96
N ASN A 28 -14.59 17.00 14.61
CA ASN A 28 -15.61 17.83 13.94
C ASN A 28 -16.95 17.76 14.71
N GLY A 29 -17.00 18.45 15.86
CA GLY A 29 -18.27 18.69 16.55
C GLY A 29 -19.26 19.41 15.63
N LYS A 30 -20.48 18.88 15.48
CA LYS A 30 -21.54 19.48 14.64
C LYS A 30 -21.86 20.92 15.09
N SER A 31 -22.32 21.71 14.14
CA SER A 31 -22.21 23.18 14.14
C SER A 31 -22.93 23.90 15.29
N ASP A 32 -22.49 25.14 15.46
CA ASP A 32 -23.15 26.24 16.17
C ASP A 32 -23.16 26.15 17.71
N LYS A 33 -22.24 26.94 18.30
CA LYS A 33 -22.00 27.21 19.73
C LYS A 33 -21.26 26.15 20.57
N LYS A 34 -21.05 24.91 20.10
CA LYS A 34 -20.28 23.91 20.88
C LYS A 34 -18.78 23.81 20.54
N SER A 35 -18.33 24.13 19.32
CA SER A 35 -16.91 23.96 18.93
C SER A 35 -15.93 24.80 19.75
N GLN A 36 -16.34 26.00 20.19
CA GLN A 36 -15.50 26.87 21.03
C GLN A 36 -15.12 26.21 22.37
N LYS A 37 -15.98 25.34 22.94
CA LYS A 37 -15.68 24.73 24.25
C LYS A 37 -14.67 23.59 24.20
N THR A 38 -14.59 22.85 23.10
CA THR A 38 -13.55 21.81 22.94
C THR A 38 -12.19 22.45 22.65
N GLU A 39 -12.14 23.54 21.87
CA GLU A 39 -10.92 24.34 21.71
C GLU A 39 -10.53 25.07 23.01
N GLU A 40 -11.49 25.50 23.84
CA GLU A 40 -11.21 26.05 25.17
C GLU A 40 -10.73 24.99 26.18
N ALA A 41 -11.13 23.72 26.05
CA ALA A 41 -10.56 22.64 26.85
C ALA A 41 -9.06 22.43 26.55
N PHE A 42 -8.63 22.66 25.30
CA PHE A 42 -7.22 22.66 24.90
C PHE A 42 -6.45 23.94 25.32
N ARG A 43 -7.10 24.99 25.84
CA ARG A 43 -6.41 26.24 26.24
C ARG A 43 -5.73 26.18 27.61
N TYR A 44 -5.86 25.09 28.35
CA TYR A 44 -5.29 24.95 29.70
C TYR A 44 -4.02 24.09 29.75
N SER A 45 -2.92 24.62 29.21
CA SER A 45 -1.63 24.67 29.92
C SER A 45 -0.55 25.31 29.04
N LYS A 46 -0.06 26.46 29.45
CA LYS A 46 1.05 27.13 28.79
C LYS A 46 2.36 26.58 29.37
N VAL A 47 2.86 25.48 28.83
CA VAL A 47 4.25 25.09 29.09
C VAL A 47 5.14 26.08 28.33
N GLU A 48 5.76 27.02 29.05
CA GLU A 48 6.81 27.84 28.46
C GLU A 48 7.96 26.91 28.09
N MET A 49 8.19 26.71 26.79
CA MET A 49 9.35 25.97 26.29
C MET A 49 10.60 26.63 26.84
N SER A 50 11.26 25.99 27.81
CA SER A 50 12.51 26.50 28.36
C SER A 50 13.51 26.64 27.23
N SER A 51 14.16 27.81 27.12
CA SER A 51 15.04 28.18 26.01
C SER A 51 16.33 27.36 26.01
N TYR A 52 16.24 26.10 25.58
CA TYR A 52 17.38 25.30 25.19
C TYR A 52 18.04 25.93 23.97
N SER A 53 19.33 26.23 24.08
CA SER A 53 20.16 26.75 22.99
C SER A 53 20.47 25.64 21.98
N VAL A 54 19.47 25.27 21.18
CA VAL A 54 19.60 24.25 20.12
C VAL A 54 20.32 24.88 18.91
N SER A 55 21.17 24.08 18.26
CA SER A 55 21.77 24.42 16.96
C SER A 55 20.70 24.87 15.95
N PRO A 56 20.93 25.92 15.14
CA PRO A 56 19.87 26.58 14.36
C PRO A 56 19.27 25.78 13.18
N SER A 57 19.55 24.48 13.05
CA SER A 57 19.15 23.65 11.91
C SER A 57 17.99 22.67 12.17
N SER A 58 17.57 22.45 13.42
CA SER A 58 16.49 21.52 13.76
C SER A 58 15.66 21.98 14.95
N VAL A 59 14.33 21.87 14.84
CA VAL A 59 13.37 22.17 15.89
C VAL A 59 12.51 20.93 16.16
N GLU A 60 12.48 20.48 17.41
CA GLU A 60 11.56 19.42 17.86
C GLU A 60 10.13 19.96 17.89
N ILE A 61 9.20 19.24 17.27
CA ILE A 61 7.77 19.59 17.19
C ILE A 61 6.95 18.83 18.23
N LEU A 62 7.41 17.64 18.68
CA LEU A 62 6.75 16.94 19.77
C LEU A 62 6.95 17.70 21.09
N GLN A 63 5.85 17.98 21.76
CA GLN A 63 5.85 18.36 23.16
C GLN A 63 6.02 17.09 24.00
N ASP A 64 6.89 17.13 25.01
CA ASP A 64 7.23 15.98 25.86
C ASP A 64 7.43 14.64 25.09
N PRO A 65 8.40 14.56 24.14
CA PRO A 65 8.66 13.35 23.35
C PRO A 65 9.08 12.13 24.18
N ARG A 66 9.37 12.32 25.47
CA ARG A 66 9.76 11.28 26.43
C ARG A 66 8.64 10.87 27.38
N LEU A 67 7.44 11.45 27.23
CA LEU A 67 6.24 11.19 28.04
C LEU A 67 6.51 11.36 29.56
N THR A 68 7.38 12.31 29.93
CA THR A 68 7.76 12.61 31.32
C THR A 68 6.62 13.13 32.19
N LEU A 69 5.60 13.76 31.58
CA LEU A 69 4.39 14.21 32.25
C LEU A 69 3.35 13.09 32.39
N GLY A 70 3.49 12.01 31.61
CA GLY A 70 2.53 10.92 31.44
C GLY A 70 1.72 11.05 30.14
N VAL A 71 0.59 10.35 30.08
CA VAL A 71 -0.41 10.41 29.00
C VAL A 71 -1.75 10.66 29.66
N ALA A 72 -2.41 11.76 29.30
CA ALA A 72 -3.68 12.16 29.88
C ALA A 72 -4.85 11.33 29.30
N HIS A 73 -5.97 11.33 30.03
CA HIS A 73 -7.22 10.77 29.51
C HIS A 73 -7.77 11.68 28.41
N GLY A 74 -7.72 11.25 27.15
CA GLY A 74 -8.27 11.99 26.02
C GLY A 74 -9.72 11.59 25.74
N PHE A 75 -9.89 10.48 25.04
CA PHE A 75 -11.18 10.03 24.54
C PHE A 75 -11.35 8.53 24.73
N ALA A 76 -12.47 8.13 25.31
CA ALA A 76 -12.96 6.76 25.31
C ALA A 76 -14.32 6.69 24.60
N ASN A 77 -14.39 5.93 23.52
CA ASN A 77 -15.47 5.99 22.52
C ASN A 77 -16.90 5.75 23.02
N THR A 78 -17.10 5.01 24.12
CA THR A 78 -18.44 4.76 24.70
C THR A 78 -18.65 5.37 26.08
N LEU A 79 -17.67 6.12 26.61
CA LEU A 79 -17.89 6.92 27.81
C LEU A 79 -18.65 8.20 27.43
N SER A 80 -19.62 8.60 28.25
CA SER A 80 -20.27 9.91 28.09
C SER A 80 -19.26 11.03 28.32
N GLU A 81 -19.55 12.23 27.82
CA GLU A 81 -18.75 13.44 28.07
C GLU A 81 -18.47 13.62 29.57
N PHE A 82 -19.50 13.49 30.41
CA PHE A 82 -19.39 13.48 31.87
C PHE A 82 -18.42 12.41 32.40
N ARG A 83 -18.52 11.16 31.94
CA ARG A 83 -17.62 10.07 32.39
C ARG A 83 -16.18 10.28 31.94
N ASN A 84 -15.95 10.84 30.76
CA ASN A 84 -14.61 11.25 30.31
C ASN A 84 -14.04 12.36 31.22
N SER A 85 -14.83 13.37 31.56
CA SER A 85 -14.41 14.45 32.48
C SER A 85 -14.17 13.97 33.92
N GLU A 86 -15.00 13.05 34.44
CA GLU A 86 -14.72 12.39 35.72
C GLU A 86 -13.40 11.63 35.69
N CYS A 87 -13.09 10.99 34.54
CA CYS A 87 -11.88 10.22 34.36
C CYS A 87 -10.61 11.06 34.40
N SER A 88 -10.55 12.11 33.56
CA SER A 88 -9.44 13.06 33.54
C SER A 88 -9.22 13.62 34.94
N ARG A 89 -10.26 14.17 35.58
CA ARG A 89 -10.15 14.71 36.95
C ARG A 89 -9.64 13.69 37.96
N ALA A 90 -10.06 12.43 37.88
CA ALA A 90 -9.60 11.37 38.78
C ALA A 90 -8.12 10.99 38.54
N TRP A 91 -7.62 11.14 37.31
CA TRP A 91 -6.23 10.93 36.96
C TRP A 91 -5.36 12.13 37.35
N ASP A 92 -5.83 13.36 37.09
CA ASP A 92 -5.18 14.61 37.46
C ASP A 92 -4.95 14.72 38.98
N ILE A 93 -5.88 14.22 39.79
CA ILE A 93 -5.73 14.13 41.26
C ILE A 93 -4.57 13.19 41.66
N LYS A 94 -4.31 12.13 40.90
CA LYS A 94 -3.25 11.15 41.19
C LYS A 94 -1.89 11.57 40.64
N LEU A 95 -1.89 12.16 39.44
CA LEU A 95 -0.71 12.60 38.72
C LEU A 95 -0.95 14.00 38.16
N PRO A 96 -0.75 15.07 38.96
CA PRO A 96 -1.08 16.44 38.57
C PRO A 96 -0.34 16.98 37.34
N SER A 97 0.74 16.31 36.89
CA SER A 97 1.40 16.62 35.61
C SER A 97 0.53 16.33 34.38
N LEU A 98 -0.49 15.48 34.50
CA LEU A 98 -1.40 15.13 33.39
C LEU A 98 -2.23 16.31 32.89
N MET A 99 -2.51 17.30 33.75
CA MET A 99 -3.11 18.58 33.32
C MET A 99 -2.24 19.37 32.32
N GLN A 100 -0.98 18.97 32.14
CA GLN A 100 -0.03 19.55 31.18
C GLN A 100 0.50 18.52 30.17
N ALA A 101 0.03 17.27 30.22
CA ALA A 101 0.52 16.22 29.34
C ALA A 101 -0.04 16.42 27.92
N PRO A 102 0.82 16.62 26.90
CA PRO A 102 0.37 16.84 25.52
C PRO A 102 -0.06 15.53 24.83
N TRP A 103 0.30 14.38 25.40
CA TRP A 103 -0.10 13.06 24.94
C TRP A 103 -1.43 12.65 25.56
N LEU A 104 -2.33 12.16 24.72
CA LEU A 104 -3.69 11.74 25.09
C LEU A 104 -3.93 10.28 24.70
N PHE A 105 -4.58 9.48 25.55
CA PHE A 105 -5.13 8.19 25.14
C PHE A 105 -6.40 8.36 24.33
N TRP A 106 -6.45 7.73 23.16
CA TRP A 106 -7.64 7.59 22.35
C TRP A 106 -8.00 6.10 22.32
N GLU A 107 -8.92 5.70 23.20
CA GLU A 107 -9.37 4.31 23.37
C GLU A 107 -10.67 4.05 22.62
N ILE A 108 -10.64 3.07 21.71
CA ILE A 108 -11.83 2.48 21.11
C ILE A 108 -11.93 1.06 21.67
N ALA A 109 -13.00 0.77 22.41
CA ALA A 109 -13.23 -0.53 23.03
C ALA A 109 -14.73 -0.82 23.18
N GLU A 110 -15.06 -2.10 23.36
CA GLU A 110 -16.42 -2.59 23.67
C GLU A 110 -16.63 -2.84 25.17
N LYS A 111 -15.56 -3.18 25.92
CA LYS A 111 -15.69 -3.75 27.27
C LYS A 111 -15.03 -2.90 28.35
N THR A 112 -13.69 -2.76 28.32
CA THR A 112 -12.93 -2.10 29.40
C THR A 112 -12.03 -0.97 28.87
N TYR A 113 -11.96 0.11 29.62
CA TYR A 113 -11.04 1.23 29.43
C TYR A 113 -10.00 1.28 30.55
N PHE A 114 -8.95 2.08 30.40
CA PHE A 114 -8.11 2.44 31.56
C PHE A 114 -8.90 3.15 32.65
N CYS A 115 -9.94 3.90 32.25
CA CYS A 115 -10.84 4.59 33.16
C CYS A 115 -11.57 3.70 34.16
N ASP A 116 -11.89 2.46 33.78
CA ASP A 116 -12.65 1.54 34.62
C ASP A 116 -11.77 0.93 35.75
N ASN A 117 -10.45 1.12 35.68
CA ASN A 117 -9.54 0.74 36.74
C ASN A 117 -9.30 1.91 37.69
N ALA A 118 -9.94 1.85 38.86
CA ALA A 118 -9.73 2.82 39.94
C ALA A 118 -8.27 2.94 40.44
N SER A 119 -7.36 2.04 40.04
CA SER A 119 -5.92 2.15 40.31
C SER A 119 -5.13 2.91 39.23
N SER A 120 -5.65 3.11 38.02
CA SER A 120 -4.94 3.81 36.93
C SER A 120 -5.01 5.34 37.06
N PRO A 121 -3.94 6.09 36.73
CA PRO A 121 -2.54 5.63 36.62
C PRO A 121 -1.97 5.14 37.96
N GLN A 122 -1.09 4.14 37.92
CA GLN A 122 -0.21 3.74 39.02
C GLN A 122 1.17 4.36 38.82
N ILE A 123 1.75 4.90 39.90
CA ILE A 123 3.08 5.56 39.90
C ILE A 123 4.01 4.74 40.81
N ARG A 124 5.20 4.36 40.32
CA ARG A 124 6.20 3.57 41.06
C ARG A 124 7.60 4.15 40.86
N GLY A 125 7.94 5.16 41.64
CA GLY A 125 9.12 5.99 41.39
C GLY A 125 8.85 6.94 40.23
N ARG A 126 9.60 6.80 39.14
CA ARG A 126 9.38 7.48 37.85
C ARG A 126 8.57 6.66 36.85
N GLU A 127 8.36 5.37 37.11
CA GLU A 127 7.49 4.55 36.26
C GLU A 127 6.03 4.98 36.43
N ILE A 128 5.37 5.20 35.30
CA ILE A 128 3.93 5.48 35.22
C ILE A 128 3.31 4.36 34.41
N SER A 129 2.29 3.70 34.98
CA SER A 129 1.59 2.61 34.30
C SER A 129 0.07 2.78 34.33
N TYR A 130 -0.57 2.43 33.23
CA TYR A 130 -2.01 2.46 33.01
C TYR A 130 -2.43 1.04 32.65
N ALA A 131 -3.53 0.56 33.23
CA ALA A 131 -4.03 -0.78 32.97
C ALA A 131 -5.56 -0.80 33.01
N SER A 132 -6.20 -1.56 32.12
CA SER A 132 -7.65 -1.82 32.23
C SER A 132 -7.93 -2.70 33.44
N ALA A 133 -9.17 -2.71 33.94
CA ALA A 133 -9.51 -3.47 35.15
C ALA A 133 -9.31 -4.99 35.00
N ASP A 134 -9.40 -5.52 33.78
CA ASP A 134 -9.15 -6.93 33.42
C ASP A 134 -7.73 -7.19 32.87
N LEU A 135 -6.87 -6.17 32.84
CA LEU A 135 -5.53 -6.23 32.26
C LEU A 135 -5.52 -6.72 30.80
N SER A 136 -6.57 -6.40 30.02
CA SER A 136 -6.57 -6.51 28.57
C SER A 136 -5.57 -5.51 27.98
N LYS A 137 -5.69 -4.23 28.35
CA LYS A 137 -4.80 -3.13 27.94
C LYS A 137 -3.82 -2.80 29.05
N ARG A 138 -2.56 -2.53 28.69
CA ARG A 138 -1.57 -1.87 29.55
C ARG A 138 -0.71 -0.89 28.76
N PHE A 139 -0.45 0.28 29.33
CA PHE A 139 0.56 1.24 28.89
C PHE A 139 1.59 1.42 30.01
N ILE A 140 2.88 1.38 29.70
CA ILE A 140 3.95 1.52 30.71
C ILE A 140 5.01 2.49 30.20
N ILE A 141 5.26 3.54 30.95
CA ILE A 141 6.41 4.44 30.81
C ILE A 141 7.41 4.00 31.91
N PRO A 142 8.56 3.38 31.56
CA PRO A 142 9.45 2.77 32.53
C PRO A 142 10.25 3.80 33.33
N ASN A 143 10.76 3.39 34.49
CA ASN A 143 11.57 4.22 35.39
C ASN A 143 12.81 4.89 34.75
N ASP A 144 13.39 4.24 33.72
CA ASP A 144 14.56 4.72 32.96
C ASP A 144 14.16 5.12 31.53
N SER A 145 13.17 6.00 31.39
CA SER A 145 12.79 6.60 30.10
C SER A 145 13.76 7.72 29.66
N SER A 146 15.07 7.55 29.90
CA SER A 146 16.12 8.45 29.41
C SER A 146 16.07 8.60 27.87
N GLU A 147 15.71 7.51 27.18
CA GLU A 147 15.44 7.43 25.74
C GLU A 147 13.96 7.66 25.36
N GLY A 148 13.10 8.09 26.29
CA GLY A 148 11.67 8.32 26.04
C GLY A 148 10.87 7.05 25.72
N ALA A 149 11.28 5.91 26.29
CA ALA A 149 10.65 4.63 26.03
C ALA A 149 9.21 4.56 26.58
N PHE A 150 8.33 3.84 25.87
CA PHE A 150 7.05 3.36 26.38
C PHE A 150 6.70 1.99 25.81
N ARG A 151 5.83 1.25 26.51
CA ARG A 151 5.41 -0.11 26.15
C ARG A 151 3.89 -0.21 26.12
N MET A 152 3.36 -0.75 25.03
CA MET A 152 1.95 -1.03 24.83
C MET A 152 1.75 -2.55 24.81
N ILE A 153 0.99 -3.06 25.79
CA ILE A 153 0.64 -4.49 25.85
C ILE A 153 -0.87 -4.60 25.69
N TYR A 154 -1.32 -5.40 24.73
CA TYR A 154 -2.74 -5.57 24.46
C TYR A 154 -3.14 -7.02 24.23
N ASP A 155 -4.16 -7.48 24.94
CA ASP A 155 -4.72 -8.82 24.86
C ASP A 155 -6.23 -8.73 24.59
N THR A 156 -6.61 -8.77 23.31
CA THR A 156 -8.02 -8.72 22.88
C THR A 156 -8.77 -10.02 23.18
N SER A 157 -8.09 -11.10 23.60
CA SER A 157 -8.76 -12.33 24.06
C SER A 157 -9.49 -12.15 25.40
N LYS A 158 -9.25 -11.03 26.10
CA LYS A 158 -9.97 -10.61 27.31
C LYS A 158 -11.08 -9.60 27.05
N GLU A 159 -11.09 -8.97 25.89
CA GLU A 159 -12.11 -8.01 25.46
C GLU A 159 -13.45 -8.72 25.15
N TRP A 160 -14.42 -7.93 24.67
CA TRP A 160 -15.72 -8.41 24.22
C TRP A 160 -15.63 -9.66 23.33
N ARG A 161 -16.46 -10.67 23.64
CA ARG A 161 -16.45 -11.99 22.98
C ARG A 161 -15.07 -12.63 22.84
N LYS A 162 -14.10 -12.35 23.72
CA LYS A 162 -12.72 -12.88 23.63
C LYS A 162 -12.03 -12.57 22.28
N GLY A 163 -12.38 -11.46 21.63
CA GLY A 163 -11.85 -11.13 20.31
C GLY A 163 -12.45 -11.96 19.16
N CYS A 164 -13.66 -12.50 19.31
CA CYS A 164 -14.49 -12.89 18.17
C CYS A 164 -15.02 -11.65 17.41
N ASN A 165 -15.69 -11.80 16.25
CA ASN A 165 -16.32 -10.65 15.58
C ASN A 165 -17.21 -9.91 16.57
N LEU A 166 -16.83 -8.68 16.82
CA LEU A 166 -17.37 -7.87 17.89
C LEU A 166 -18.84 -7.53 17.59
N SER A 167 -19.22 -7.49 16.30
CA SER A 167 -20.55 -7.12 15.78
C SER A 167 -21.70 -8.06 16.11
N LYS A 168 -21.44 -9.09 16.89
CA LYS A 168 -22.42 -10.08 17.28
C LYS A 168 -22.67 -9.94 18.79
N PRO A 169 -23.84 -10.34 19.29
CA PRO A 169 -24.08 -10.40 20.73
C PRO A 169 -23.12 -11.37 21.46
N ASP A 170 -22.85 -11.06 22.73
CA ASP A 170 -22.20 -11.97 23.68
C ASP A 170 -23.28 -12.53 24.63
N GLY A 171 -23.82 -13.71 24.29
CA GLY A 171 -25.06 -14.21 24.89
C GLY A 171 -26.22 -13.24 24.69
N ASN A 172 -26.78 -12.73 25.78
CA ASN A 172 -27.88 -11.75 25.77
C ASN A 172 -27.41 -10.29 25.71
N LEU A 173 -26.10 -10.04 25.78
CA LEU A 173 -25.55 -8.68 25.72
C LEU A 173 -25.36 -8.29 24.25
N LEU A 174 -26.01 -7.21 23.82
CA LEU A 174 -25.77 -6.62 22.50
C LEU A 174 -24.43 -5.86 22.50
N PRO A 175 -23.66 -5.86 21.40
CA PRO A 175 -22.45 -5.03 21.31
C PRO A 175 -22.84 -3.55 21.36
N ARG A 176 -21.98 -2.70 21.94
CA ARG A 176 -22.26 -1.26 22.09
C ARG A 176 -22.41 -0.57 20.75
N TYR A 177 -21.73 -1.10 19.74
CA TYR A 177 -22.03 -0.78 18.35
C TYR A 177 -22.57 -2.02 17.62
N PRO A 178 -23.66 -1.92 16.83
CA PRO A 178 -24.18 -3.07 16.09
C PRO A 178 -23.49 -3.28 14.74
N HIS A 179 -22.80 -2.26 14.21
CA HIS A 179 -22.27 -2.28 12.84
C HIS A 179 -20.85 -2.86 12.83
N PRO A 180 -20.54 -3.97 12.11
CA PRO A 180 -19.25 -4.70 12.16
C PRO A 180 -17.99 -3.90 11.82
N ALA A 181 -18.23 -2.69 11.37
CA ALA A 181 -17.32 -1.76 10.78
C ALA A 181 -17.00 -0.57 11.71
N THR A 182 -17.56 -0.56 12.94
CA THR A 182 -17.42 0.51 13.94
C THR A 182 -16.77 0.05 15.26
N GLN A 183 -16.30 -1.20 15.31
CA GLN A 183 -16.19 -1.95 16.57
C GLN A 183 -14.77 -2.27 16.98
N TRP A 184 -13.83 -1.75 16.22
CA TRP A 184 -12.50 -2.32 16.22
C TRP A 184 -11.72 -1.73 17.37
N PRO A 185 -11.16 -2.57 18.25
CA PRO A 185 -10.36 -2.07 19.35
C PRO A 185 -9.16 -1.30 18.81
N HIS A 186 -9.19 0.01 19.07
CA HIS A 186 -8.06 0.88 18.88
C HIS A 186 -7.49 1.21 20.24
N PHE A 187 -6.19 0.99 20.40
CA PHE A 187 -5.46 1.40 21.57
C PHE A 187 -4.33 2.31 21.12
N LEU A 188 -4.60 3.63 21.17
CA LEU A 188 -3.75 4.66 20.62
C LEU A 188 -3.31 5.65 21.70
N ILE A 189 -2.13 6.22 21.50
CA ILE A 189 -1.78 7.54 22.01
C ILE A 189 -1.74 8.53 20.85
N GLY A 190 -2.07 9.79 21.12
CA GLY A 190 -1.97 10.86 20.13
C GLY A 190 -1.51 12.17 20.74
N GLN A 191 -0.94 13.01 19.88
CA GLN A 191 -0.60 14.40 20.19
C GLN A 191 -1.05 15.29 19.03
N LEU A 192 -1.72 16.40 19.35
CA LEU A 192 -2.01 17.47 18.39
C LEU A 192 -0.83 18.44 18.36
N PHE A 193 -0.49 18.94 17.18
CA PHE A 193 0.63 19.84 17.00
C PHE A 193 0.21 21.30 17.03
N GLU A 194 1.04 22.12 17.66
CA GLU A 194 1.05 23.56 17.52
C GLU A 194 2.44 23.96 17.02
N ASP A 195 2.53 24.64 15.86
CA ASP A 195 3.77 25.32 15.46
C ASP A 195 3.84 26.70 16.13
N PRO A 196 4.64 26.90 17.20
CA PRO A 196 4.67 28.15 17.95
C PRO A 196 5.20 29.33 17.14
N ARG A 197 5.76 29.09 15.95
CA ARG A 197 6.31 30.11 15.03
C ARG A 197 5.24 30.66 14.07
N GLN A 198 4.11 29.98 13.93
CA GLN A 198 3.03 30.35 13.00
C GLN A 198 1.91 31.09 13.73
N PRO A 199 1.37 32.21 13.21
CA PRO A 199 0.26 32.94 13.85
C PRO A 199 -1.01 32.10 14.07
N GLN A 200 -1.24 31.11 13.20
CA GLN A 200 -2.34 30.15 13.29
C GLN A 200 -1.96 28.82 13.96
N LYS A 201 -0.69 28.65 14.35
CA LYS A 201 -0.11 27.41 14.91
C LYS A 201 -0.23 26.13 14.06
N ASN A 202 -0.66 26.21 12.81
CA ASN A 202 -0.78 25.05 11.91
C ASN A 202 0.60 24.63 11.37
N LEU A 203 0.89 23.31 11.35
CA LEU A 203 2.14 22.76 10.83
C LEU A 203 2.09 22.54 9.31
N TRP A 204 2.52 23.54 8.55
CA TRP A 204 2.52 23.50 7.09
C TRP A 204 3.79 22.86 6.52
N LEU A 205 3.61 21.79 5.75
CA LEU A 205 4.70 20.99 5.18
C LEU A 205 5.54 21.78 4.16
N ASN A 206 4.89 22.50 3.24
CA ASN A 206 5.58 23.24 2.17
C ASN A 206 6.25 24.57 2.62
N ALA A 207 6.47 24.77 3.92
CA ALA A 207 7.06 26.01 4.48
C ALA A 207 8.60 26.12 4.33
N GLY A 208 9.21 25.39 3.38
CA GLY A 208 10.67 25.33 3.22
C GLY A 208 11.39 24.64 4.38
N LYS A 209 10.70 23.72 5.06
CA LYS A 209 11.22 22.89 6.16
C LYS A 209 11.01 21.42 5.81
N LYS A 210 11.89 20.55 6.28
CA LYS A 210 11.75 19.10 6.14
C LYS A 210 11.31 18.53 7.48
N TYR A 211 10.15 17.88 7.47
CA TYR A 211 9.53 17.32 8.66
C TYR A 211 9.77 15.81 8.70
N THR A 212 10.54 15.34 9.68
CA THR A 212 10.92 13.92 9.82
C THR A 212 10.53 13.38 11.18
N LEU A 213 9.60 12.43 11.22
CA LEU A 213 9.27 11.68 12.43
C LEU A 213 10.19 10.46 12.54
N ARG A 214 10.70 10.20 13.74
CA ARG A 214 11.58 9.07 14.06
C ARG A 214 11.09 8.35 15.30
N ALA A 215 11.23 7.03 15.31
CA ALA A 215 11.05 6.20 16.48
C ALA A 215 11.84 4.89 16.31
N SER A 216 12.47 4.39 17.36
CA SER A 216 12.92 2.99 17.42
C SER A 216 11.77 2.15 17.96
N VAL A 217 11.39 1.07 17.28
CA VAL A 217 10.25 0.21 17.65
C VAL A 217 10.71 -1.24 17.78
N ARG A 218 10.21 -1.98 18.78
CA ARG A 218 10.49 -3.41 19.00
C ARG A 218 9.20 -4.17 19.32
N LEU A 219 8.87 -5.16 18.50
CA LEU A 219 7.81 -6.11 18.78
C LEU A 219 8.34 -7.23 19.68
N ASN A 220 7.95 -7.26 20.95
CA ASN A 220 8.39 -8.29 21.90
C ASN A 220 7.60 -9.59 21.71
N GLU A 221 6.27 -9.47 21.70
CA GLU A 221 5.33 -10.56 21.57
C GLU A 221 4.27 -10.18 20.55
N SER A 222 3.91 -11.15 19.71
CA SER A 222 2.70 -11.09 18.92
C SER A 222 2.22 -12.52 18.73
N GLN A 223 0.94 -12.74 19.00
CA GLN A 223 0.31 -14.05 18.85
C GLN A 223 -1.17 -13.89 18.54
N ARG A 224 -1.65 -14.61 17.53
CA ARG A 224 -3.08 -14.85 17.36
C ARG A 224 -3.54 -15.84 18.42
N MET A 225 -4.48 -15.41 19.25
CA MET A 225 -5.06 -16.23 20.30
C MET A 225 -6.07 -17.19 19.70
N MET A 226 -6.12 -18.43 20.19
CA MET A 226 -6.92 -19.48 19.55
C MET A 226 -8.41 -19.19 19.66
N VAL A 227 -9.02 -19.03 18.49
CA VAL A 227 -10.39 -18.57 18.23
C VAL A 227 -11.42 -19.70 18.42
N GLU A 228 -11.00 -20.84 18.99
CA GLU A 228 -11.73 -22.11 19.10
C GLU A 228 -13.06 -21.99 19.87
N ASN A 229 -13.18 -20.98 20.73
CA ASN A 229 -14.40 -20.69 21.50
C ASN A 229 -15.34 -19.70 20.82
N CYS A 230 -15.02 -19.23 19.61
CA CYS A 230 -15.91 -18.33 18.88
C CYS A 230 -17.06 -19.10 18.24
N PRO A 231 -18.33 -18.69 18.47
CA PRO A 231 -19.48 -19.29 17.81
C PRO A 231 -19.31 -19.32 16.29
N GLN A 232 -19.76 -20.40 15.64
CA GLN A 232 -19.67 -20.56 14.18
C GLN A 232 -20.23 -19.33 13.44
N GLY A 233 -19.49 -18.84 12.43
CA GLY A 233 -19.82 -17.59 11.72
C GLY A 233 -19.44 -16.30 12.46
N SER A 234 -18.76 -16.39 13.62
CA SER A 234 -18.14 -15.23 14.29
C SER A 234 -16.85 -14.75 13.63
N TRP A 235 -16.37 -15.42 12.60
CA TRP A 235 -15.47 -14.87 11.60
C TRP A 235 -15.88 -15.46 10.25
N PRO A 236 -15.83 -14.69 9.17
CA PRO A 236 -16.01 -15.23 7.83
C PRO A 236 -14.88 -16.20 7.49
N THR A 237 -15.16 -17.11 6.56
CA THR A 237 -14.17 -18.09 6.07
C THR A 237 -12.96 -17.38 5.47
N PRO A 238 -11.73 -17.88 5.71
CA PRO A 238 -10.52 -17.38 5.05
C PRO A 238 -10.70 -17.29 3.52
N GLY A 239 -10.18 -16.23 2.91
CA GLY A 239 -10.32 -15.94 1.49
C GLY A 239 -11.49 -15.03 1.08
N ASN A 240 -12.35 -14.59 2.01
CA ASN A 240 -13.45 -13.64 1.71
C ASN A 240 -13.11 -12.16 1.96
N GLY A 241 -11.83 -11.82 2.21
CA GLY A 241 -11.38 -10.44 2.42
C GLY A 241 -11.68 -9.83 3.80
N ASP A 242 -12.47 -10.50 4.62
CA ASP A 242 -12.76 -10.12 6.00
C ASP A 242 -11.85 -10.86 6.99
N GLU A 243 -10.54 -10.89 6.70
CA GLU A 243 -9.58 -11.69 7.46
C GLU A 243 -9.16 -10.99 8.74
N THR A 244 -9.20 -11.74 9.86
CA THR A 244 -8.69 -11.26 11.14
C THR A 244 -7.25 -10.80 11.02
N HIS A 245 -6.95 -9.61 11.51
CA HIS A 245 -5.62 -9.03 11.45
C HIS A 245 -5.34 -8.11 12.62
N GLN A 246 -4.11 -7.64 12.69
CA GLN A 246 -3.68 -6.58 13.59
C GLN A 246 -2.71 -5.68 12.85
N ILE A 247 -2.79 -4.38 13.14
CA ILE A 247 -1.88 -3.37 12.63
C ILE A 247 -1.33 -2.60 13.83
N PHE A 248 -0.01 -2.41 13.87
CA PHE A 248 0.60 -1.33 14.64
C PHE A 248 1.11 -0.27 13.67
N TYR A 249 0.64 0.96 13.82
CA TYR A 249 0.97 2.05 12.92
C TYR A 249 1.42 3.31 13.66
N ILE A 250 2.12 4.16 12.90
CA ILE A 250 2.29 5.58 13.21
C ILE A 250 1.55 6.34 12.11
N ALA A 251 0.61 7.20 12.48
CA ALA A 251 -0.19 7.96 11.53
C ALA A 251 0.01 9.47 11.68
N LEU A 252 0.05 10.19 10.56
CA LEU A 252 -0.09 11.64 10.55
C LEU A 252 -1.54 12.00 10.23
N ILE A 253 -2.13 12.88 11.04
CA ILE A 253 -3.46 13.45 10.79
C ILE A 253 -3.25 14.70 9.93
N LEU A 254 -3.68 14.67 8.68
CA LEU A 254 -3.68 15.82 7.78
C LEU A 254 -5.05 16.49 7.83
N LYS A 255 -5.11 17.82 7.90
CA LYS A 255 -6.36 18.58 7.92
C LYS A 255 -6.38 19.63 6.81
N HIS A 256 -7.47 19.65 6.04
CA HIS A 256 -7.64 20.60 4.95
C HIS A 256 -8.06 21.98 5.49
N LYS A 257 -7.37 23.03 5.04
CA LYS A 257 -7.52 24.41 5.55
C LYS A 257 -8.92 25.04 5.37
N ASN A 258 -9.54 24.83 4.20
CA ASN A 258 -10.83 25.42 3.84
C ASN A 258 -12.05 24.53 4.12
N HIS A 259 -11.89 23.34 4.71
CA HIS A 259 -12.97 22.37 4.90
C HIS A 259 -13.89 22.15 3.66
N PRO A 260 -13.36 21.77 2.47
CA PRO A 260 -14.17 21.49 1.28
C PRO A 260 -15.29 20.48 1.54
N ARG A 261 -16.32 20.51 0.68
CA ARG A 261 -17.35 19.46 0.71
C ARG A 261 -16.73 18.12 0.30
N HIS A 262 -17.35 17.03 0.78
CA HIS A 262 -16.94 15.65 0.51
C HIS A 262 -16.63 15.39 -0.97
N ILE A 263 -15.67 14.49 -1.22
CA ILE A 263 -15.45 13.92 -2.55
C ILE A 263 -16.55 12.90 -2.82
N GLY A 264 -17.40 13.24 -3.80
CA GLY A 264 -18.64 12.52 -4.07
C GLY A 264 -19.51 12.38 -2.81
N THR A 265 -20.03 11.17 -2.59
CA THR A 265 -20.86 10.83 -1.42
C THR A 265 -20.15 9.92 -0.41
N LYS A 266 -18.86 9.59 -0.61
CA LYS A 266 -18.22 8.43 0.05
C LYS A 266 -17.00 8.75 0.90
N ILE A 267 -16.24 9.80 0.60
CA ILE A 267 -14.99 10.09 1.34
C ILE A 267 -14.85 11.58 1.69
N ASN A 268 -14.49 11.85 2.94
CA ASN A 268 -14.32 13.14 3.57
C ASN A 268 -12.82 13.49 3.61
N VAL A 269 -12.33 14.21 2.62
CA VAL A 269 -10.93 14.63 2.57
C VAL A 269 -10.62 15.87 3.41
N ASN A 270 -11.56 16.35 4.23
CA ASN A 270 -11.28 17.38 5.22
C ASN A 270 -10.26 16.94 6.27
N GLN A 271 -10.21 15.63 6.50
CA GLN A 271 -9.24 14.99 7.36
C GLN A 271 -8.74 13.72 6.66
N ILE A 272 -7.43 13.52 6.67
CA ILE A 272 -6.79 12.33 6.09
C ILE A 272 -5.87 11.74 7.16
N TYR A 273 -6.05 10.46 7.47
CA TYR A 273 -5.09 9.70 8.25
C TYR A 273 -4.13 9.02 7.28
N ALA A 274 -2.91 9.53 7.17
CA ALA A 274 -1.85 8.85 6.44
C ALA A 274 -1.09 7.95 7.42
N LEU A 275 -1.12 6.63 7.20
CA LEU A 275 -0.60 5.60 8.10
C LEU A 275 0.69 5.02 7.52
N ALA A 276 1.73 4.95 8.36
CA ALA A 276 2.87 4.06 8.19
C ALA A 276 2.61 2.75 8.98
N PRO A 277 2.26 1.64 8.31
CA PRO A 277 2.06 0.34 8.95
C PRO A 277 3.41 -0.27 9.32
N VAL A 278 3.83 -0.09 10.58
CA VAL A 278 5.11 -0.60 11.10
C VAL A 278 5.02 -2.11 11.38
N PHE A 279 3.82 -2.61 11.71
CA PHE A 279 3.51 -4.03 11.73
C PHE A 279 2.11 -4.29 11.17
N TYR A 280 1.97 -5.26 10.27
CA TYR A 280 0.69 -5.80 9.83
C TYR A 280 0.77 -7.33 9.83
N SER A 281 -0.22 -8.01 10.41
CA SER A 281 -0.21 -9.47 10.49
C SER A 281 -1.61 -10.09 10.59
N PRO A 282 -2.04 -10.97 9.66
CA PRO A 282 -3.28 -11.74 9.78
C PRO A 282 -3.12 -13.06 10.57
N ASP A 283 -1.90 -13.62 10.60
CA ASP A 283 -1.60 -14.86 11.32
C ASP A 283 -1.19 -14.62 12.79
N GLY A 284 -0.94 -13.36 13.16
CA GLY A 284 -0.54 -12.97 14.50
C GLY A 284 0.95 -13.09 14.79
N THR A 285 1.77 -13.43 13.80
CA THR A 285 3.17 -13.84 13.99
C THR A 285 4.15 -13.17 13.04
N ASN A 286 3.80 -13.10 11.75
CA ASN A 286 4.66 -12.59 10.68
C ASN A 286 4.18 -11.21 10.20
N HIS A 287 5.11 -10.29 9.96
CA HIS A 287 4.82 -9.07 9.23
C HIS A 287 4.56 -9.43 7.76
N LEU A 288 3.47 -8.92 7.17
CA LEU A 288 3.24 -8.97 5.72
C LEU A 288 3.29 -7.55 5.15
N ASP A 289 4.00 -7.38 4.04
CA ASP A 289 4.01 -6.09 3.33
C ASP A 289 2.62 -5.79 2.77
N VAL A 290 2.05 -4.65 3.18
CA VAL A 290 0.84 -4.09 2.59
C VAL A 290 1.19 -3.12 1.48
N GLY A 291 0.55 -3.30 0.32
CA GLY A 291 0.64 -2.34 -0.78
C GLY A 291 -0.03 -1.00 -0.44
N SER A 292 0.21 0.01 -1.27
CA SER A 292 -0.50 1.29 -1.13
C SER A 292 -2.00 1.08 -1.26
N TRP A 293 -2.76 1.56 -0.28
CA TRP A 293 -4.22 1.45 -0.27
C TRP A 293 -4.83 2.71 0.34
N VAL A 294 -6.00 3.08 -0.15
CA VAL A 294 -6.80 4.19 0.37
C VAL A 294 -8.20 3.68 0.62
N ASP A 295 -8.84 4.08 1.71
CA ASP A 295 -10.28 4.00 1.85
C ASP A 295 -10.82 5.06 2.81
N SER A 296 -12.09 4.95 3.20
CA SER A 296 -12.62 5.74 4.30
C SER A 296 -12.32 5.11 5.66
N ASP A 297 -11.86 5.94 6.59
CA ASP A 297 -12.08 5.79 8.02
C ASP A 297 -13.58 5.69 8.31
N GLN A 298 -13.84 5.43 9.58
CA GLN A 298 -15.12 5.04 10.01
C GLN A 298 -16.13 6.27 9.99
N PHE A 299 -15.77 7.55 9.88
CA PHE A 299 -16.73 8.64 9.56
C PHE A 299 -16.61 9.15 8.13
N GLY A 300 -16.04 8.33 7.25
CA GLY A 300 -15.80 8.71 5.88
C GLY A 300 -14.48 9.45 5.68
N ASN A 301 -13.73 9.85 6.72
CA ASN A 301 -12.45 10.55 6.54
C ASN A 301 -11.52 9.71 5.69
N ALA A 302 -10.64 10.30 4.89
CA ALA A 302 -9.73 9.45 4.12
C ALA A 302 -8.70 8.77 5.04
N VAL A 303 -8.39 7.51 4.75
CA VAL A 303 -7.29 6.73 5.32
C VAL A 303 -6.41 6.29 4.18
N HIS A 304 -5.11 6.49 4.30
CA HIS A 304 -4.12 6.00 3.36
C HIS A 304 -3.11 5.12 4.09
N PHE A 305 -2.92 3.90 3.63
CA PHE A 305 -1.84 3.02 4.05
C PHE A 305 -0.67 3.24 3.10
N ALA A 306 0.39 3.87 3.60
CA ALA A 306 1.59 4.16 2.84
C ALA A 306 2.53 2.94 2.84
N PRO A 307 3.00 2.45 1.68
CA PRO A 307 3.87 1.28 1.59
C PRO A 307 5.33 1.62 1.92
N GLY A 308 6.16 0.59 2.08
CA GLY A 308 7.63 0.73 2.06
C GLY A 308 8.29 1.08 3.40
N TYR A 309 7.59 0.92 4.52
CA TYR A 309 8.17 1.08 5.85
C TYR A 309 8.88 -0.20 6.35
N PRO A 310 9.83 -0.10 7.30
CA PRO A 310 10.59 -1.25 7.77
C PRO A 310 9.75 -2.35 8.41
N GLN A 311 9.96 -3.60 8.00
CA GLN A 311 9.31 -4.76 8.59
C GLN A 311 9.77 -5.00 10.04
N LEU A 312 8.85 -4.94 11.01
CA LEU A 312 9.16 -5.35 12.38
C LEU A 312 9.45 -6.85 12.49
N ARG A 313 10.62 -7.18 13.04
CA ARG A 313 11.00 -8.54 13.44
C ARG A 313 10.89 -8.67 14.96
N ARG A 314 10.32 -9.80 15.42
CA ARG A 314 10.14 -10.06 16.85
C ARG A 314 11.47 -10.06 17.59
N GLY A 315 11.55 -9.36 18.71
CA GLY A 315 12.73 -9.22 19.56
C GLY A 315 13.78 -8.21 19.07
N SER A 316 13.67 -7.69 17.85
CA SER A 316 14.61 -6.71 17.29
C SER A 316 14.07 -5.29 17.38
N TRP A 317 14.94 -4.33 17.74
CA TRP A 317 14.68 -2.91 17.49
C TRP A 317 14.81 -2.63 15.99
N VAL A 318 13.89 -1.83 15.47
CA VAL A 318 13.88 -1.34 14.09
C VAL A 318 13.63 0.16 14.14
N ASP A 319 14.51 0.94 13.51
CA ASP A 319 14.35 2.39 13.41
C ASP A 319 13.39 2.73 12.27
N VAL A 320 12.29 3.39 12.63
CA VAL A 320 11.27 3.89 11.73
C VAL A 320 11.54 5.36 11.49
N GLN A 321 11.63 5.76 10.23
CA GLN A 321 11.71 7.16 9.81
C GLN A 321 10.59 7.46 8.82
N ILE A 322 9.75 8.44 9.14
CA ILE A 322 8.65 8.92 8.31
C ILE A 322 9.00 10.33 7.84
N ASP A 323 9.10 10.50 6.53
CA ASP A 323 9.18 11.78 5.87
C ASP A 323 7.74 12.29 5.66
N ALA A 324 7.35 13.33 6.41
CA ALA A 324 5.96 13.78 6.44
C ALA A 324 5.51 14.40 5.12
N ASP A 325 6.44 15.02 4.38
CA ASP A 325 6.21 15.60 3.06
C ASP A 325 5.93 14.49 2.05
N ALA A 326 6.78 13.47 2.01
CA ALA A 326 6.63 12.32 1.12
C ALA A 326 5.40 11.48 1.46
N MET A 327 5.10 11.24 2.75
CA MET A 327 3.93 10.48 3.15
C MET A 327 2.62 11.23 2.83
N THR A 328 2.61 12.55 2.98
CA THR A 328 1.47 13.39 2.58
C THR A 328 1.26 13.36 1.07
N GLN A 329 2.32 13.55 0.27
CA GLN A 329 2.21 13.43 -1.19
C GLN A 329 1.72 12.05 -1.63
N SER A 330 2.20 10.97 -0.99
CA SER A 330 1.74 9.61 -1.25
C SER A 330 0.24 9.45 -0.98
N ALA A 331 -0.27 9.96 0.15
CA ALA A 331 -1.68 9.92 0.49
C ALA A 331 -2.56 10.70 -0.50
N LEU A 332 -2.17 11.94 -0.83
CA LEU A 332 -2.93 12.78 -1.76
C LEU A 332 -2.94 12.20 -3.18
N ASN A 333 -1.81 11.67 -3.66
CA ASN A 333 -1.71 11.02 -4.96
C ASN A 333 -2.57 9.75 -5.02
N ALA A 334 -2.55 8.91 -3.98
CA ALA A 334 -3.33 7.67 -3.94
C ALA A 334 -4.85 7.95 -3.86
N ILE A 335 -5.26 9.01 -3.16
CA ILE A 335 -6.66 9.48 -3.16
C ILE A 335 -7.04 10.01 -4.55
N GLN A 336 -6.17 10.80 -5.19
CA GLN A 336 -6.38 11.30 -6.55
C GLN A 336 -6.51 10.15 -7.56
N GLU A 337 -5.67 9.11 -7.46
CA GLU A 337 -5.73 7.93 -8.31
C GLU A 337 -7.03 7.12 -8.11
N LYS A 338 -7.42 6.86 -6.85
CA LYS A 338 -8.61 6.06 -6.53
C LYS A 338 -9.95 6.79 -6.85
N TYR A 339 -10.00 8.11 -6.68
CA TYR A 339 -11.26 8.88 -6.75
C TYR A 339 -11.32 9.96 -7.86
N GLY A 340 -10.22 10.24 -8.57
CA GLY A 340 -10.17 11.17 -9.71
C GLY A 340 -10.09 12.65 -9.34
N GLU A 341 -9.79 12.98 -8.08
CA GLU A 341 -9.90 14.34 -7.52
C GLU A 341 -8.53 14.96 -7.27
N THR A 342 -8.34 16.21 -7.69
CA THR A 342 -7.03 16.88 -7.57
C THR A 342 -6.88 17.54 -6.20
N LEU A 343 -6.09 16.92 -5.32
CA LEU A 343 -5.75 17.47 -4.01
C LEU A 343 -4.35 18.12 -4.03
N ARG A 344 -4.21 19.32 -3.47
CA ARG A 344 -2.92 20.03 -3.43
C ARG A 344 -2.31 19.93 -2.03
N PRO A 345 -1.02 19.58 -1.89
CA PRO A 345 -0.35 19.59 -0.59
C PRO A 345 -0.46 20.92 0.17
N ASP A 346 -0.44 22.06 -0.54
CA ASP A 346 -0.61 23.42 0.03
C ASP A 346 -1.98 23.66 0.69
N ASP A 347 -2.96 22.78 0.48
CA ASP A 347 -4.27 22.87 1.11
C ASP A 347 -4.34 22.14 2.46
N TYR A 348 -3.31 21.38 2.82
CA TYR A 348 -3.22 20.57 4.04
C TYR A 348 -2.11 21.01 4.99
N HIS A 349 -2.38 20.87 6.29
CA HIS A 349 -1.37 20.93 7.36
C HIS A 349 -1.43 19.65 8.18
N VAL A 350 -0.33 19.31 8.87
CA VAL A 350 -0.33 18.21 9.83
C VAL A 350 -0.92 18.70 11.14
N LEU A 351 -2.04 18.12 11.54
CA LEU A 351 -2.75 18.43 12.78
C LEU A 351 -2.16 17.70 13.99
N GLY A 352 -1.57 16.52 13.79
CA GLY A 352 -1.07 15.68 14.89
C GLY A 352 -0.54 14.32 14.43
N VAL A 353 -0.12 13.53 15.40
CA VAL A 353 0.32 12.13 15.24
C VAL A 353 -0.54 11.19 16.08
N LEU A 354 -0.73 9.97 15.58
CA LEU A 354 -1.23 8.82 16.34
C LEU A 354 -0.23 7.67 16.30
N ILE A 355 -0.13 6.95 17.41
CA ILE A 355 0.71 5.76 17.54
C ILE A 355 -0.11 4.71 18.29
N GLY A 356 -0.22 3.50 17.74
CA GLY A 356 -0.85 2.41 18.46
C GLY A 356 -1.37 1.28 17.59
N TRP A 357 -2.29 0.52 18.19
CA TRP A 357 -2.86 -0.69 17.63
C TRP A 357 -4.25 -0.47 17.07
N GLU A 358 -4.52 -1.07 15.92
CA GLU A 358 -5.83 -1.44 15.40
C GLU A 358 -5.87 -2.97 15.31
N ILE A 359 -6.88 -3.62 15.89
CA ILE A 359 -6.93 -5.09 15.95
C ILE A 359 -8.33 -5.61 15.58
N TRP A 360 -8.36 -6.57 14.67
CA TRP A 360 -9.56 -7.26 14.24
C TRP A 360 -9.43 -8.77 14.48
N GLY A 361 -9.64 -9.19 15.74
CA GLY A 361 -9.53 -10.59 16.14
C GLY A 361 -9.04 -10.76 17.58
N GLY A 362 -8.88 -12.02 17.99
CA GLY A 362 -8.24 -12.39 19.25
C GLY A 362 -6.72 -12.43 19.05
N PHE A 363 -6.02 -11.45 19.60
CA PHE A 363 -4.57 -11.31 19.52
C PHE A 363 -4.01 -10.85 20.86
N LYS A 364 -2.77 -11.25 21.13
CA LYS A 364 -1.96 -10.80 22.24
C LYS A 364 -0.68 -10.18 21.68
N ASN A 365 -0.43 -8.93 22.06
CA ASN A 365 0.66 -8.10 21.55
C ASN A 365 1.40 -7.40 22.68
N ASP A 366 2.69 -7.18 22.44
CA ASP A 366 3.60 -6.46 23.31
C ASP A 366 4.62 -5.74 22.44
N ILE A 367 4.57 -4.41 22.43
CA ILE A 367 5.43 -3.56 21.62
C ILE A 367 6.02 -2.44 22.47
N GLU A 368 7.31 -2.17 22.25
CA GLU A 368 8.02 -1.04 22.81
C GLU A 368 8.36 -0.03 21.72
N VAL A 369 8.29 1.24 22.08
CA VAL A 369 8.67 2.39 21.26
C VAL A 369 9.61 3.25 22.10
N LYS A 370 10.65 3.82 21.50
CA LYS A 370 11.57 4.78 22.14
C LYS A 370 12.17 5.72 21.10
N ASN A 371 12.96 6.69 21.54
CA ASN A 371 13.60 7.69 20.67
C ASN A 371 12.58 8.43 19.78
N LEU A 372 11.36 8.61 20.28
CA LEU A 372 10.29 9.27 19.56
C LEU A 372 10.63 10.76 19.40
N SER A 373 10.58 11.25 18.17
CA SER A 373 10.96 12.62 17.82
C SER A 373 10.28 13.01 16.51
N PHE A 374 9.81 14.25 16.39
CA PHE A 374 9.29 14.81 15.14
C PHE A 374 9.98 16.14 14.87
N GLN A 375 11.03 16.11 14.04
CA GLN A 375 11.87 17.29 13.83
C GLN A 375 11.47 18.03 12.55
N ALA A 376 11.20 19.32 12.72
CA ALA A 376 11.26 20.30 11.66
C ALA A 376 12.72 20.71 11.50
N THR A 377 13.44 20.00 10.63
CA THR A 377 14.71 20.51 10.13
C THR A 377 14.44 21.67 9.19
N ASP A 378 15.32 22.66 9.21
CA ASP A 378 15.44 23.54 8.06
C ASP A 378 15.71 22.65 6.84
N SER A 379 14.81 22.66 5.86
CA SER A 379 15.17 22.07 4.58
C SER A 379 16.44 22.79 4.18
N PRO A 380 17.52 22.09 3.80
CA PRO A 380 18.61 22.78 3.17
C PRO A 380 17.98 23.60 2.03
N PRO A 381 18.29 24.91 1.89
CA PRO A 381 17.87 25.64 0.70
C PRO A 381 18.25 24.77 -0.51
N PRO A 382 17.38 24.62 -1.52
CA PRO A 382 17.53 23.61 -2.58
C PRO A 382 18.98 23.64 -3.04
N PRO A 383 19.73 22.53 -2.84
CA PRO A 383 21.10 22.58 -2.35
C PRO A 383 21.90 23.61 -3.12
N PRO A 384 22.47 24.67 -2.46
CA PRO A 384 23.35 25.59 -3.15
C PRO A 384 24.38 24.71 -3.85
N PRO A 385 24.53 24.83 -5.19
CA PRO A 385 25.06 23.76 -6.03
C PRO A 385 26.33 23.25 -5.39
N SER A 386 26.24 22.02 -4.89
CA SER A 386 27.14 21.54 -3.85
C SER A 386 28.58 21.71 -4.28
N SER A 387 29.46 22.00 -3.32
CA SER A 387 30.89 22.16 -3.58
C SER A 387 31.52 20.90 -4.20
N ASP A 388 30.88 19.73 -4.05
CA ASP A 388 30.96 18.66 -5.06
C ASP A 388 29.91 18.93 -6.17
N PRO A 389 30.29 19.39 -7.37
CA PRO A 389 29.34 19.68 -8.45
C PRO A 389 28.54 18.45 -8.93
N SER A 390 28.82 17.24 -8.44
CA SER A 390 28.15 16.00 -8.81
C SER A 390 27.06 15.46 -7.86
N TYR A 391 26.66 16.16 -6.79
CA TYR A 391 25.49 15.75 -5.98
C TYR A 391 24.22 15.61 -6.83
N GLY A 392 23.47 14.52 -6.67
CA GLY A 392 22.25 14.24 -7.43
C GLY A 392 22.49 14.07 -8.94
N THR A 393 23.74 14.07 -9.40
CA THR A 393 24.10 13.54 -10.73
C THR A 393 23.72 12.07 -10.76
N ILE A 394 22.99 11.72 -11.80
CA ILE A 394 22.60 10.34 -12.06
C ILE A 394 23.84 9.53 -12.44
N LEU A 395 24.10 8.49 -11.67
CA LEU A 395 25.04 7.42 -11.97
C LEU A 395 24.25 6.14 -12.22
N GLY A 396 24.80 5.23 -13.02
CA GLY A 396 24.18 3.94 -13.26
C GLY A 396 24.80 3.20 -14.42
N HIS A 397 24.44 1.93 -14.56
CA HIS A 397 24.86 1.08 -15.67
C HIS A 397 23.78 0.03 -15.96
N ILE A 398 23.56 -0.29 -17.23
CA ILE A 398 22.81 -1.48 -17.65
C ILE A 398 23.80 -2.64 -17.71
N ASP A 399 23.70 -3.62 -16.80
CA ASP A 399 24.58 -4.80 -16.81
C ASP A 399 24.37 -5.62 -18.09
N GLY A 400 23.11 -5.71 -18.53
CA GLY A 400 22.73 -6.40 -19.75
C GLY A 400 21.28 -6.90 -19.73
N LEU A 401 20.94 -7.66 -20.75
CA LEU A 401 19.65 -8.33 -20.89
C LEU A 401 19.80 -9.81 -20.52
N SER A 402 19.05 -10.28 -19.53
CA SER A 402 18.90 -11.72 -19.27
C SER A 402 17.61 -12.24 -19.90
N SER A 403 17.57 -13.52 -20.25
CA SER A 403 16.37 -14.22 -20.74
C SER A 403 15.91 -15.26 -19.71
N SER A 404 14.59 -15.32 -19.49
CA SER A 404 13.94 -16.34 -18.68
C SER A 404 12.77 -16.91 -19.48
N GLY A 405 13.04 -17.99 -20.21
CA GLY A 405 12.12 -18.52 -21.22
C GLY A 405 11.91 -17.50 -22.34
N SER A 406 10.65 -17.10 -22.56
CA SER A 406 10.23 -16.15 -23.59
C SER A 406 10.38 -14.67 -23.21
N ASN A 407 10.54 -14.36 -21.92
CA ASN A 407 10.63 -12.97 -21.43
C ASN A 407 12.08 -12.56 -21.19
N TYR A 408 12.33 -11.26 -21.30
CA TYR A 408 13.62 -10.66 -21.06
C TYR A 408 13.59 -9.76 -19.83
N THR A 409 14.71 -9.61 -19.14
CA THR A 409 14.86 -8.68 -18.02
C THR A 409 16.08 -7.81 -18.26
N VAL A 410 15.89 -6.50 -18.25
CA VAL A 410 17.00 -5.53 -18.29
C VAL A 410 17.49 -5.35 -16.86
N ASN A 411 18.71 -5.79 -16.60
CA ASN A 411 19.33 -5.70 -15.28
C ASN A 411 20.32 -4.54 -15.26
N GLY A 412 20.42 -3.87 -14.13
CA GLY A 412 21.32 -2.74 -13.95
C GLY A 412 21.26 -2.16 -12.56
N TRP A 413 21.86 -0.98 -12.42
CA TRP A 413 21.74 -0.15 -11.24
C TRP A 413 21.68 1.32 -11.63
N ALA A 414 21.04 2.13 -10.78
CA ALA A 414 21.04 3.59 -10.93
C ALA A 414 20.87 4.27 -9.57
N CYS A 415 21.51 5.42 -9.39
CA CYS A 415 21.43 6.23 -8.19
C CYS A 415 21.64 7.71 -8.50
N GLY A 416 21.06 8.60 -7.69
CA GLY A 416 21.56 9.97 -7.59
C GLY A 416 22.77 9.97 -6.66
N LYS A 417 23.90 10.55 -7.07
CA LYS A 417 25.09 10.60 -6.21
C LYS A 417 24.77 11.33 -4.90
N SER A 418 25.02 10.65 -3.78
CA SER A 418 24.68 11.04 -2.41
C SER A 418 23.20 11.32 -2.16
N ALA A 419 22.31 10.77 -2.98
CA ALA A 419 20.87 10.76 -2.69
C ALA A 419 20.56 9.85 -1.50
N ALA A 420 19.67 10.30 -0.61
CA ALA A 420 19.27 9.57 0.60
C ALA A 420 18.24 8.46 0.35
N THR A 421 17.81 8.26 -0.90
CA THR A 421 16.78 7.29 -1.31
C THR A 421 17.13 6.70 -2.69
N SER A 422 16.61 5.50 -2.97
CA SER A 422 16.61 4.92 -4.31
C SER A 422 15.84 5.81 -5.30
N ILE A 423 16.28 5.83 -6.55
CA ILE A 423 15.66 6.68 -7.59
C ILE A 423 14.75 5.89 -8.55
N PRO A 424 13.80 6.56 -9.22
CA PRO A 424 13.11 5.97 -10.37
C PRO A 424 14.06 5.85 -11.57
N VAL A 425 13.77 4.91 -12.46
CA VAL A 425 14.40 4.73 -13.77
C VAL A 425 13.34 4.58 -14.85
N HIS A 426 13.53 5.22 -15.99
CA HIS A 426 12.65 5.12 -17.16
C HIS A 426 13.35 4.35 -18.28
N LEU A 427 12.64 3.39 -18.89
CA LEU A 427 13.11 2.64 -20.05
C LEU A 427 12.54 3.23 -21.34
N TYR A 428 13.41 3.41 -22.33
CA TYR A 428 13.09 3.84 -23.69
C TYR A 428 13.74 2.90 -24.72
N LEU A 429 13.12 2.77 -25.89
CA LEU A 429 13.54 1.89 -26.98
C LEU A 429 13.79 2.71 -28.24
N GLY A 430 14.81 2.38 -29.02
CA GLY A 430 15.11 2.98 -30.33
C GLY A 430 15.77 4.35 -30.30
N GLY A 431 15.53 5.16 -29.26
CA GLY A 431 16.21 6.43 -29.02
C GLY A 431 16.11 6.87 -27.57
N GLN A 432 17.12 7.62 -27.11
CA GLN A 432 17.11 8.28 -25.79
C GLN A 432 15.92 9.23 -25.65
N ALA A 433 15.51 9.51 -24.40
CA ALA A 433 14.35 10.35 -24.11
C ALA A 433 14.39 11.70 -24.87
N GLY A 434 13.25 12.09 -25.45
CA GLY A 434 13.11 13.34 -26.21
C GLY A 434 13.58 13.31 -27.68
N THR A 435 14.09 12.17 -28.17
CA THR A 435 14.37 11.99 -29.61
C THR A 435 13.16 11.46 -30.37
N ALA A 436 13.05 11.76 -31.67
CA ALA A 436 11.92 11.33 -32.51
C ALA A 436 11.81 9.80 -32.67
N GLN A 437 12.90 9.06 -32.41
CA GLN A 437 12.98 7.61 -32.47
C GLN A 437 12.68 6.94 -31.12
N SER A 438 12.50 7.72 -30.05
CA SER A 438 12.30 7.25 -28.69
C SER A 438 10.89 6.70 -28.47
N ILE A 439 10.81 5.46 -27.98
CA ILE A 439 9.57 4.83 -27.56
C ILE A 439 9.66 4.59 -26.06
N TYR A 440 8.83 5.26 -25.28
CA TYR A 440 8.75 5.05 -23.83
C TYR A 440 8.14 3.68 -23.51
N ALA A 441 8.89 2.84 -22.79
CA ALA A 441 8.48 1.49 -22.40
C ALA A 441 7.89 1.41 -20.99
N GLY A 442 8.33 2.29 -20.07
CA GLY A 442 7.79 2.35 -18.71
C GLY A 442 8.71 3.01 -17.69
N ALA A 443 8.19 3.20 -16.48
CA ALA A 443 8.91 3.65 -15.29
C ALA A 443 8.99 2.52 -14.26
N TYR A 444 10.14 2.43 -13.60
CA TYR A 444 10.49 1.39 -12.64
C TYR A 444 11.34 2.00 -11.51
N GLN A 445 11.64 1.24 -10.46
CA GLN A 445 12.45 1.72 -9.33
C GLN A 445 13.79 0.98 -9.24
N ALA A 446 14.86 1.70 -8.91
CA ALA A 446 16.18 1.14 -8.62
C ALA A 446 16.33 0.81 -7.12
N ASN A 447 15.42 0.00 -6.57
CA ASN A 447 15.31 -0.31 -5.13
C ASN A 447 15.68 -1.75 -4.75
N LEU A 448 16.30 -2.53 -5.63
CA LEU A 448 16.79 -3.87 -5.30
C LEU A 448 18.18 -3.80 -4.62
N SER A 449 18.45 -4.73 -3.71
CA SER A 449 19.71 -4.80 -2.96
C SER A 449 20.94 -4.77 -3.88
N SER A 450 21.89 -3.89 -3.58
CA SER A 450 23.13 -3.70 -4.34
C SER A 450 24.36 -4.00 -3.50
N GLU A 451 25.45 -4.42 -4.14
CA GLU A 451 26.75 -4.59 -3.50
C GLU A 451 27.39 -3.26 -3.06
N SER A 452 28.28 -3.32 -2.07
CA SER A 452 28.92 -2.15 -1.45
C SER A 452 29.76 -1.32 -2.41
N ALA A 453 30.22 -1.89 -3.54
CA ALA A 453 30.91 -1.17 -4.59
C ALA A 453 30.00 -0.12 -5.25
N ILE A 454 28.73 -0.45 -5.50
CA ILE A 454 27.75 0.51 -6.03
C ILE A 454 27.45 1.58 -4.98
N SER A 455 27.21 1.20 -3.73
CA SER A 455 26.98 2.17 -2.64
C SER A 455 28.15 3.16 -2.49
N SER A 456 29.39 2.69 -2.69
CA SER A 456 30.61 3.51 -2.70
C SER A 456 30.65 4.48 -3.89
N LEU A 457 30.36 4.01 -5.12
CA LEU A 457 30.27 4.86 -6.31
C LEU A 457 29.18 5.93 -6.17
N CYS A 458 28.03 5.53 -5.63
CA CYS A 458 26.91 6.42 -5.34
C CYS A 458 27.19 7.38 -4.17
N GLY A 459 28.20 7.16 -3.33
CA GLY A 459 28.43 7.96 -2.12
C GLY A 459 27.26 7.86 -1.13
N THR A 460 26.78 6.63 -0.88
CA THR A 460 25.60 6.31 -0.05
C THR A 460 25.87 5.11 0.86
N GLN A 461 25.06 4.92 1.90
CA GLN A 461 25.14 3.78 2.82
C GLN A 461 23.74 3.23 3.09
N GLY A 462 23.56 1.91 3.02
CA GLY A 462 22.28 1.23 3.30
C GLY A 462 21.17 1.43 2.25
N ILE A 463 21.39 2.25 1.22
CA ILE A 463 20.43 2.48 0.13
C ILE A 463 20.61 1.40 -0.95
N PRO A 464 19.53 0.72 -1.39
CA PRO A 464 19.56 -0.20 -2.51
C PRO A 464 19.51 0.56 -3.85
N HIS A 465 20.22 0.06 -4.87
CA HIS A 465 20.42 0.74 -6.17
C HIS A 465 20.21 -0.13 -7.40
N ARG A 466 19.96 -1.45 -7.25
CA ARG A 466 19.78 -2.36 -8.40
C ARG A 466 18.35 -2.25 -8.95
N PHE A 467 18.18 -2.53 -10.25
CA PHE A 467 16.87 -2.71 -10.89
C PHE A 467 16.85 -3.98 -11.74
N ALA A 468 15.66 -4.53 -11.92
CA ALA A 468 15.36 -5.63 -12.83
C ALA A 468 14.05 -5.30 -13.57
N ILE A 469 14.17 -4.80 -14.80
CA ILE A 469 13.04 -4.29 -15.58
C ILE A 469 12.52 -5.40 -16.51
N PRO A 470 11.28 -5.89 -16.33
CA PRO A 470 10.72 -6.91 -17.21
C PRO A 470 10.36 -6.32 -18.58
N VAL A 471 10.91 -6.91 -19.63
CA VAL A 471 10.58 -6.66 -21.03
C VAL A 471 9.83 -7.86 -21.57
N SER A 472 8.56 -7.67 -21.87
CA SER A 472 7.72 -8.73 -22.42
C SER A 472 8.21 -9.17 -23.80
N LYS A 473 8.00 -10.44 -24.15
CA LYS A 473 8.29 -10.96 -25.48
C LYS A 473 7.75 -10.08 -26.60
N ALA A 474 6.48 -9.66 -26.49
CA ALA A 474 5.83 -8.83 -27.51
C ALA A 474 6.55 -7.47 -27.70
N LEU A 475 6.99 -6.83 -26.61
CA LEU A 475 7.73 -5.58 -26.67
C LEU A 475 9.12 -5.78 -27.30
N ALA A 476 9.80 -6.88 -26.96
CA ALA A 476 11.08 -7.27 -27.55
C ALA A 476 10.97 -7.59 -29.05
N GLU A 477 9.90 -8.25 -29.50
CA GLU A 477 9.66 -8.58 -30.91
C GLU A 477 9.22 -7.36 -31.73
N GLN A 478 8.31 -6.53 -31.21
CA GLN A 478 7.84 -5.30 -31.87
C GLN A 478 8.96 -4.26 -32.05
N HIS A 479 9.97 -4.32 -31.19
CA HIS A 479 11.12 -3.42 -31.19
C HIS A 479 12.45 -4.18 -31.28
N ALA A 480 12.43 -5.33 -31.95
CA ALA A 480 13.62 -6.13 -32.22
C ALA A 480 14.75 -5.30 -32.82
N THR A 481 15.99 -5.64 -32.46
CA THR A 481 17.25 -4.93 -32.78
C THR A 481 17.33 -3.46 -32.36
N LYS A 482 16.27 -2.86 -31.80
CA LYS A 482 16.34 -1.49 -31.29
C LYS A 482 17.20 -1.44 -30.03
N PRO A 483 18.08 -0.42 -29.90
CA PRO A 483 18.82 -0.18 -28.67
C PRO A 483 17.91 0.22 -27.50
N LEU A 484 18.29 -0.23 -26.31
CA LEU A 484 17.68 0.13 -25.03
C LEU A 484 18.36 1.36 -24.45
N PHE A 485 17.56 2.29 -23.93
CA PHE A 485 18.04 3.48 -23.23
C PHE A 485 17.37 3.56 -21.86
N VAL A 486 18.17 3.65 -20.79
CA VAL A 486 17.64 3.84 -19.44
C VAL A 486 18.06 5.22 -18.95
N HIS A 487 17.11 5.99 -18.43
CA HIS A 487 17.36 7.27 -17.78
C HIS A 487 17.07 7.14 -16.29
N GLY A 488 18.01 7.55 -15.45
CA GLY A 488 17.74 7.75 -14.02
C GLY A 488 17.00 9.06 -13.82
N ILE A 489 16.00 9.07 -12.94
CA ILE A 489 15.20 10.26 -12.66
C ILE A 489 15.80 11.00 -11.46
N SER A 490 16.14 12.28 -11.64
CA SER A 490 16.87 13.02 -10.61
C SER A 490 15.96 13.40 -9.44
N PRO A 491 16.33 13.05 -8.18
CA PRO A 491 15.58 13.48 -7.00
C PRO A 491 15.83 14.97 -6.65
N SER A 492 16.71 15.67 -7.39
CA SER A 492 17.14 17.04 -7.10
C SER A 492 16.83 18.03 -8.22
N GLY A 493 15.96 17.67 -9.18
CA GLY A 493 15.58 18.53 -10.30
C GLY A 493 16.69 18.75 -11.35
N ARG A 494 17.80 18.02 -11.26
CA ARG A 494 18.82 17.96 -12.32
C ARG A 494 18.28 17.21 -13.54
N PRO A 495 18.91 17.32 -14.72
CA PRO A 495 18.52 16.53 -15.89
C PRO A 495 18.48 15.02 -15.60
N ASN A 496 17.43 14.35 -16.08
CA ASN A 496 17.27 12.91 -15.99
C ASN A 496 18.27 12.22 -16.94
N ALA A 497 19.50 11.99 -16.45
CA ALA A 497 20.58 11.55 -17.31
C ALA A 497 20.42 10.08 -17.73
N MET A 498 20.85 9.82 -18.96
CA MET A 498 21.00 8.47 -19.49
C MET A 498 22.12 7.74 -18.74
N ILE A 499 21.86 6.52 -18.27
CA ILE A 499 22.85 5.72 -17.53
C ILE A 499 23.80 4.97 -18.48
N GLY A 500 24.94 4.51 -17.96
CA GLY A 500 25.96 3.79 -18.72
C GLY A 500 25.41 2.55 -19.43
N ASN A 501 26.00 2.23 -20.59
CA ASN A 501 25.61 1.12 -21.47
C ASN A 501 24.23 1.24 -22.16
N SER A 502 23.49 2.32 -21.90
CA SER A 502 22.37 2.75 -22.75
C SER A 502 22.85 2.96 -24.19
N GLY A 503 22.03 2.58 -25.17
CA GLY A 503 22.36 2.61 -26.60
C GLY A 503 23.07 1.34 -27.10
N ASN A 504 23.73 0.58 -26.22
CA ASN A 504 24.55 -0.57 -26.61
C ASN A 504 23.85 -1.92 -26.38
N VAL A 505 22.98 -2.02 -25.36
CA VAL A 505 22.17 -3.22 -25.15
C VAL A 505 21.02 -3.18 -26.16
N LEU A 506 21.09 -4.06 -27.16
CA LEU A 506 20.01 -4.21 -28.14
C LEU A 506 18.93 -5.15 -27.58
N LEU A 507 17.67 -4.87 -27.90
CA LEU A 507 16.68 -5.94 -27.91
C LEU A 507 17.15 -7.00 -28.92
N PRO A 508 17.10 -8.29 -28.56
CA PRO A 508 17.58 -9.34 -29.43
C PRO A 508 16.85 -9.26 -30.79
N PRO A 509 17.51 -9.65 -31.88
CA PRO A 509 16.81 -9.80 -33.15
C PRO A 509 15.58 -10.66 -32.94
N ARG A 510 14.47 -10.29 -33.60
CA ARG A 510 13.41 -11.25 -33.92
C ARG A 510 14.14 -12.42 -34.55
N ALA A 511 14.11 -13.59 -33.91
CA ALA A 511 14.99 -14.69 -34.27
C ALA A 511 14.85 -15.02 -35.76
N GLU A 512 15.80 -14.54 -36.57
CA GLU A 512 15.92 -14.92 -37.97
C GLU A 512 16.28 -16.40 -37.94
N ILE A 513 15.41 -17.21 -38.52
CA ILE A 513 15.52 -18.67 -38.53
C ILE A 513 16.84 -19.02 -39.23
N PRO A 514 17.89 -19.49 -38.51
CA PRO A 514 19.07 -20.04 -39.16
C PRO A 514 18.69 -21.41 -39.73
N PRO A 515 19.42 -21.94 -40.72
CA PRO A 515 19.18 -23.29 -41.23
C PRO A 515 19.20 -24.32 -40.09
N PRO A 516 18.31 -25.32 -40.10
CA PRO A 516 18.05 -26.14 -38.93
C PRO A 516 19.26 -27.01 -38.56
N HIS A 517 19.88 -26.72 -37.42
CA HIS A 517 20.38 -27.79 -36.55
C HIS A 517 19.23 -28.21 -35.64
N ALA A 518 18.95 -29.52 -35.59
CA ALA A 518 17.68 -30.06 -35.12
C ALA A 518 17.44 -29.77 -33.62
N PRO A 519 16.35 -29.06 -33.26
CA PRO A 519 15.84 -29.08 -31.89
C PRO A 519 15.27 -30.47 -31.57
N THR A 520 15.44 -30.93 -30.34
CA THR A 520 14.78 -32.14 -29.85
C THR A 520 13.25 -31.95 -29.84
N PRO A 521 12.43 -32.98 -30.16
CA PRO A 521 11.11 -32.71 -30.76
C PRO A 521 10.00 -32.15 -29.84
N ASP A 522 10.04 -32.36 -28.52
CA ASP A 522 8.82 -32.37 -27.71
C ASP A 522 8.44 -31.07 -26.96
N GLU A 523 9.38 -30.19 -26.58
CA GLU A 523 9.02 -29.06 -25.71
C GLU A 523 8.07 -28.05 -26.35
N ASP A 524 8.13 -27.87 -27.67
CA ASP A 524 7.35 -26.89 -28.43
C ASP A 524 5.94 -27.37 -28.87
N SER A 525 5.49 -28.56 -28.47
CA SER A 525 4.16 -29.08 -28.86
C SER A 525 3.02 -28.48 -27.99
N GLY A 526 1.93 -28.05 -28.61
CA GLY A 526 0.69 -27.61 -27.94
C GLY A 526 0.71 -26.22 -27.28
N ILE A 527 1.66 -25.34 -27.67
CA ILE A 527 1.63 -23.91 -27.31
C ILE A 527 0.55 -23.22 -28.14
N ILE A 528 -0.24 -22.33 -27.53
CA ILE A 528 -1.34 -21.66 -28.23
C ILE A 528 -0.82 -20.52 -29.12
N ARG A 529 -1.33 -20.47 -30.35
CA ARG A 529 -1.15 -19.37 -31.30
C ARG A 529 -2.48 -19.02 -31.93
N GLY A 530 -2.67 -17.75 -32.26
CA GLY A 530 -3.84 -17.28 -32.99
C GLY A 530 -3.99 -15.76 -32.95
N PHE A 531 -4.94 -15.28 -33.75
CA PHE A 531 -5.16 -13.86 -34.02
C PHE A 531 -6.63 -13.63 -34.39
N ILE A 532 -7.16 -12.44 -34.12
CA ILE A 532 -8.50 -12.03 -34.56
C ILE A 532 -8.34 -11.08 -35.75
N ASP A 533 -8.80 -11.47 -36.95
CA ASP A 533 -8.65 -10.60 -38.13
C ASP A 533 -9.57 -9.37 -38.04
N GLY A 534 -10.74 -9.53 -37.38
CA GLY A 534 -11.70 -8.44 -37.19
C GLY A 534 -13.14 -8.92 -37.02
N ILE A 535 -14.07 -8.00 -37.27
CA ILE A 535 -15.50 -8.29 -37.34
C ILE A 535 -15.96 -8.15 -38.80
N GLU A 536 -16.22 -9.28 -39.44
CA GLU A 536 -16.85 -9.33 -40.75
C GLU A 536 -18.31 -8.85 -40.67
N HIS A 537 -18.73 -8.14 -41.72
CA HIS A 537 -20.09 -7.66 -41.90
C HIS A 537 -20.67 -8.28 -43.17
N SER A 538 -21.78 -9.01 -43.04
CA SER A 538 -22.54 -9.59 -44.16
C SER A 538 -24.01 -9.20 -44.02
N GLY A 539 -24.40 -8.10 -44.68
CA GLY A 539 -25.70 -7.47 -44.46
C GLY A 539 -25.85 -7.03 -43.00
N THR A 540 -26.91 -7.51 -42.34
CA THR A 540 -27.17 -7.25 -40.91
C THR A 540 -26.44 -8.21 -39.96
N GLN A 541 -25.78 -9.26 -40.48
CA GLN A 541 -25.05 -10.22 -39.66
C GLN A 541 -23.59 -9.79 -39.46
N ARG A 542 -23.14 -9.84 -38.21
CA ARG A 542 -21.77 -9.59 -37.81
C ARG A 542 -21.14 -10.88 -37.29
N ALA A 543 -19.88 -11.12 -37.64
CA ALA A 543 -19.15 -12.28 -37.15
C ALA A 543 -17.69 -11.93 -36.83
N LEU A 544 -17.22 -12.38 -35.67
CA LEU A 544 -15.84 -12.28 -35.26
C LEU A 544 -15.03 -13.38 -35.95
N VAL A 545 -14.03 -12.99 -36.74
CA VAL A 545 -13.20 -13.93 -37.51
C VAL A 545 -11.75 -13.89 -37.06
N GLY A 546 -11.07 -15.03 -37.20
CA GLY A 546 -9.70 -15.20 -36.78
C GLY A 546 -9.20 -16.60 -37.07
N TRP A 547 -8.05 -16.94 -36.50
CA TRP A 547 -7.52 -18.31 -36.48
C TRP A 547 -6.88 -18.63 -35.14
N ALA A 548 -6.86 -19.91 -34.78
CA ALA A 548 -6.16 -20.40 -33.60
C ALA A 548 -5.74 -21.88 -33.74
N CYS A 549 -4.63 -22.25 -33.11
CA CYS A 549 -4.08 -23.60 -33.12
C CYS A 549 -3.15 -23.85 -31.93
N GLY A 550 -2.92 -25.14 -31.62
CA GLY A 550 -1.78 -25.58 -30.83
C GLY A 550 -0.60 -25.87 -31.74
N THR A 551 0.60 -25.45 -31.38
CA THR A 551 1.81 -25.71 -32.19
C THR A 551 2.05 -27.21 -32.37
N LYS A 552 2.35 -27.65 -33.59
CA LYS A 552 2.50 -29.07 -33.97
C LYS A 552 1.24 -29.95 -33.79
N ILE A 553 0.09 -29.37 -33.46
CA ILE A 553 -1.19 -30.09 -33.33
C ILE A 553 -1.98 -29.98 -34.64
N SER A 554 -2.24 -31.12 -35.29
CA SER A 554 -2.98 -31.19 -36.56
C SER A 554 -4.50 -31.10 -36.40
N THR A 555 -5.02 -31.35 -35.20
CA THR A 555 -6.45 -31.21 -34.90
C THR A 555 -6.83 -29.78 -34.53
N PRO A 556 -8.03 -29.32 -34.88
CA PRO A 556 -8.60 -28.07 -34.38
C PRO A 556 -8.55 -27.96 -32.85
N ILE A 557 -8.44 -26.74 -32.33
CA ILE A 557 -8.49 -26.45 -30.89
C ILE A 557 -9.78 -25.73 -30.50
N GLN A 558 -10.11 -25.79 -29.21
CA GLN A 558 -11.15 -24.94 -28.63
C GLN A 558 -10.61 -23.51 -28.42
N ILE A 559 -11.51 -22.53 -28.49
CA ILE A 559 -11.28 -21.13 -28.16
C ILE A 559 -12.44 -20.62 -27.31
N HIS A 560 -12.17 -19.79 -26.30
CA HIS A 560 -13.19 -19.18 -25.44
C HIS A 560 -13.25 -17.67 -25.66
N LEU A 561 -14.44 -17.15 -25.96
CA LEU A 561 -14.71 -15.73 -26.16
C LEU A 561 -15.22 -15.10 -24.85
N TYR A 562 -14.54 -14.06 -24.38
CA TYR A 562 -14.95 -13.23 -23.25
C TYR A 562 -15.19 -11.79 -23.70
N VAL A 563 -16.05 -11.07 -22.98
CA VAL A 563 -16.26 -9.63 -23.15
C VAL A 563 -16.10 -8.87 -21.85
N GLY A 564 -15.70 -7.61 -21.95
CA GLY A 564 -15.46 -6.69 -20.84
C GLY A 564 -14.04 -6.77 -20.31
N SER A 565 -13.58 -7.98 -19.98
CA SER A 565 -12.23 -8.26 -19.47
C SER A 565 -11.74 -9.66 -19.89
N SER A 566 -10.45 -9.95 -19.71
CA SER A 566 -9.81 -11.23 -20.07
C SER A 566 -10.20 -12.37 -19.13
N ALA A 567 -10.04 -13.63 -19.53
CA ALA A 567 -10.30 -14.78 -18.65
C ALA A 567 -9.57 -14.63 -17.31
N GLY A 568 -10.30 -14.85 -16.21
CA GLY A 568 -9.75 -14.78 -14.84
C GLY A 568 -9.61 -13.37 -14.24
N THR A 569 -9.95 -12.30 -14.97
CA THR A 569 -9.91 -10.92 -14.45
C THR A 569 -11.31 -10.40 -14.05
N PRO A 570 -11.43 -9.50 -13.05
CA PRO A 570 -12.70 -8.88 -12.70
C PRO A 570 -13.38 -8.22 -13.90
N GLY A 571 -14.70 -8.40 -14.01
CA GLY A 571 -15.51 -7.88 -15.12
C GLY A 571 -15.52 -8.75 -16.40
N ALA A 572 -14.78 -9.86 -16.44
CA ALA A 572 -14.82 -10.81 -17.55
C ALA A 572 -16.16 -11.55 -17.62
N THR A 573 -16.83 -11.49 -18.78
CA THR A 573 -18.05 -12.24 -19.07
C THR A 573 -17.76 -13.27 -20.15
N LEU A 574 -17.81 -14.57 -19.83
CA LEU A 574 -17.70 -15.64 -20.85
C LEU A 574 -18.95 -15.64 -21.73
N ILE A 575 -18.77 -15.50 -23.04
CA ILE A 575 -19.83 -15.63 -24.05
C ILE A 575 -20.04 -17.11 -24.40
N GLY A 576 -18.95 -17.84 -24.62
CA GLY A 576 -19.01 -19.24 -25.02
C GLY A 576 -17.67 -19.82 -25.46
N GLY A 577 -17.65 -21.14 -25.60
CA GLY A 577 -16.56 -21.89 -26.23
C GLY A 577 -16.91 -22.26 -27.67
N TYR A 578 -15.93 -22.16 -28.56
CA TYR A 578 -16.04 -22.42 -30.00
C TYR A 578 -14.83 -23.26 -30.44
N THR A 579 -14.83 -23.73 -31.69
CA THR A 579 -13.71 -24.50 -32.26
C THR A 579 -13.10 -23.74 -33.44
N ALA A 580 -11.77 -23.70 -33.50
CA ALA A 580 -11.03 -23.16 -34.62
C ALA A 580 -10.82 -24.25 -35.70
N ASN A 581 -11.90 -24.64 -36.37
CA ASN A 581 -11.96 -25.81 -37.27
C ASN A 581 -12.27 -25.49 -38.74
N GLN A 582 -12.29 -24.22 -39.14
CA GLN A 582 -12.56 -23.84 -40.53
C GLN A 582 -11.28 -23.91 -41.38
N PRO A 583 -11.40 -24.17 -42.70
CA PRO A 583 -10.25 -24.21 -43.60
C PRO A 583 -9.41 -22.93 -43.51
N SER A 584 -8.10 -23.10 -43.40
CA SER A 584 -7.11 -22.05 -43.26
C SER A 584 -6.06 -22.16 -44.36
N GLU A 585 -5.50 -21.02 -44.76
CA GLU A 585 -4.45 -20.93 -45.76
C GLU A 585 -3.10 -21.52 -45.25
N PRO A 586 -2.17 -21.91 -46.14
CA PRO A 586 -0.89 -22.52 -45.76
C PRO A 586 -0.06 -21.69 -44.78
N ALA A 587 -0.16 -20.36 -44.81
CA ALA A 587 0.54 -19.47 -43.88
C ALA A 587 0.12 -19.68 -42.42
N VAL A 588 -1.15 -20.01 -42.17
CA VAL A 588 -1.65 -20.35 -40.82
C VAL A 588 -1.12 -21.70 -40.38
N ALA A 589 -1.20 -22.74 -41.22
CA ALA A 589 -0.62 -24.06 -40.94
C ALA A 589 0.90 -23.96 -40.62
N GLN A 590 1.62 -23.13 -41.37
CA GLN A 590 3.03 -22.80 -41.12
C GLN A 590 3.24 -22.06 -39.79
N ALA A 591 2.41 -21.07 -39.46
CA ALA A 591 2.48 -20.36 -38.17
C ALA A 591 2.21 -21.29 -36.97
N CYS A 592 1.40 -22.33 -37.18
CA CYS A 592 1.11 -23.43 -36.25
C CYS A 592 2.18 -24.53 -36.23
N ALA A 593 3.16 -24.52 -37.16
CA ALA A 593 4.09 -25.63 -37.38
C ALA A 593 3.36 -27.00 -37.48
N SER A 594 2.20 -27.02 -38.15
CA SER A 594 1.25 -28.13 -38.15
C SER A 594 0.96 -28.62 -39.56
N ALA A 595 0.67 -29.92 -39.68
CA ALA A 595 0.15 -30.52 -40.92
C ALA A 595 -1.37 -30.35 -41.08
N GLY A 596 -2.05 -29.78 -40.08
CA GLY A 596 -3.47 -29.41 -40.16
C GLY A 596 -3.69 -28.18 -41.04
N ASN A 597 -4.86 -28.11 -41.69
CA ASN A 597 -5.31 -26.96 -42.48
C ASN A 597 -6.67 -26.42 -41.99
N ALA A 598 -7.08 -26.79 -40.77
CA ALA A 598 -8.36 -26.44 -40.17
C ALA A 598 -8.11 -25.65 -38.87
N HIS A 599 -7.86 -24.35 -39.02
CA HIS A 599 -7.44 -23.45 -37.94
C HIS A 599 -8.19 -22.11 -37.91
N ARG A 600 -9.03 -21.80 -38.92
CA ARG A 600 -9.84 -20.57 -38.92
C ARG A 600 -11.05 -20.72 -38.00
N PHE A 601 -11.58 -19.62 -37.48
CA PHE A 601 -12.87 -19.56 -36.78
C PHE A 601 -13.72 -18.40 -37.27
N LYS A 602 -15.04 -18.56 -37.15
CA LYS A 602 -16.03 -17.51 -37.40
C LYS A 602 -17.14 -17.62 -36.36
N ILE A 603 -17.17 -16.69 -35.42
CA ILE A 603 -18.12 -16.66 -34.30
C ILE A 603 -19.22 -15.62 -34.60
N PRO A 604 -20.49 -16.02 -34.78
CA PRO A 604 -21.57 -15.07 -34.97
C PRO A 604 -21.75 -14.17 -33.75
N LEU A 605 -21.75 -12.85 -33.97
CA LEU A 605 -22.11 -11.85 -32.96
C LEU A 605 -23.61 -11.55 -33.11
N SER A 606 -24.44 -12.22 -32.31
CA SER A 606 -25.89 -12.05 -32.38
C SER A 606 -26.32 -10.63 -32.01
N ALA A 607 -27.48 -10.20 -32.49
CA ALA A 607 -28.07 -8.91 -32.11
C ALA A 607 -28.26 -8.79 -30.59
N GLU A 608 -28.61 -9.88 -29.92
CA GLU A 608 -28.80 -9.95 -28.46
C GLU A 608 -27.46 -9.83 -27.70
N LEU A 609 -26.38 -10.45 -28.19
CA LEU A 609 -25.02 -10.28 -27.65
C LEU A 609 -24.58 -8.82 -27.82
N SER A 610 -24.79 -8.27 -29.01
CA SER A 610 -24.45 -6.89 -29.35
C SER A 610 -25.19 -5.92 -28.43
N GLN A 611 -26.52 -6.06 -28.29
CA GLN A 611 -27.34 -5.22 -27.42
C GLN A 611 -26.95 -5.31 -25.93
N ARG A 612 -26.63 -6.50 -25.41
CA ARG A 612 -26.28 -6.68 -23.98
C ARG A 612 -24.86 -6.23 -23.63
N HIS A 613 -23.96 -6.19 -24.60
CA HIS A 613 -22.52 -6.02 -24.36
C HIS A 613 -21.85 -4.95 -25.22
N ALA A 614 -22.61 -4.15 -25.98
CA ALA A 614 -22.12 -3.04 -26.80
C ALA A 614 -21.06 -2.20 -26.09
N GLY A 615 -19.97 -1.88 -26.80
CA GLY A 615 -18.86 -1.09 -26.25
C GLY A 615 -17.96 -1.83 -25.24
N LYS A 616 -18.24 -3.10 -24.88
CA LYS A 616 -17.28 -3.92 -24.13
C LYS A 616 -16.19 -4.45 -25.06
N ARG A 617 -14.95 -4.49 -24.56
CA ARG A 617 -13.81 -5.12 -25.27
C ARG A 617 -14.00 -6.62 -25.44
N ILE A 618 -13.48 -7.17 -26.53
CA ILE A 618 -13.49 -8.59 -26.89
C ILE A 618 -12.14 -9.22 -26.53
N TYR A 619 -12.16 -10.42 -25.95
CA TYR A 619 -10.98 -11.21 -25.60
C TYR A 619 -11.20 -12.66 -26.05
N ILE A 620 -10.27 -13.26 -26.79
CA ILE A 620 -10.32 -14.69 -27.11
C ILE A 620 -9.10 -15.39 -26.53
N HIS A 621 -9.31 -16.45 -25.76
CA HIS A 621 -8.25 -17.37 -25.35
C HIS A 621 -8.31 -18.64 -26.19
N GLY A 622 -7.17 -19.11 -26.72
CA GLY A 622 -7.06 -20.47 -27.22
C GLY A 622 -6.91 -21.44 -26.05
N ILE A 623 -7.53 -22.62 -26.14
CA ILE A 623 -7.50 -23.63 -25.08
C ILE A 623 -6.49 -24.72 -25.45
N SER A 624 -5.48 -24.93 -24.61
CA SER A 624 -4.42 -25.89 -24.91
C SER A 624 -4.95 -27.32 -24.91
N PRO A 625 -4.80 -28.07 -26.02
CA PRO A 625 -5.18 -29.48 -26.07
C PRO A 625 -4.23 -30.40 -25.28
N THR A 626 -3.08 -29.88 -24.84
CA THR A 626 -2.05 -30.63 -24.09
C THR A 626 -1.93 -30.19 -22.63
N GLY A 627 -2.83 -29.35 -22.12
CA GLY A 627 -2.83 -28.87 -20.73
C GLY A 627 -1.79 -27.80 -20.41
N LYS A 628 -1.20 -27.16 -21.44
CA LYS A 628 -0.40 -25.94 -21.29
C LYS A 628 -1.31 -24.71 -21.07
N SER A 629 -0.70 -23.53 -21.00
CA SER A 629 -1.42 -22.24 -20.84
C SER A 629 -2.50 -22.02 -21.92
N ASN A 630 -3.61 -21.43 -21.50
CA ASN A 630 -4.70 -21.01 -22.37
C ASN A 630 -4.46 -19.56 -22.83
N ASP A 631 -3.56 -19.38 -23.80
CA ASP A 631 -3.03 -18.05 -24.14
C ASP A 631 -4.06 -17.16 -24.86
N LEU A 632 -3.97 -15.85 -24.59
CA LEU A 632 -4.79 -14.84 -25.25
C LEU A 632 -4.34 -14.67 -26.71
N LEU A 633 -5.29 -14.74 -27.64
CA LEU A 633 -5.03 -14.53 -29.07
C LEU A 633 -4.69 -13.06 -29.35
N GLY A 634 -3.86 -12.82 -30.37
CA GLY A 634 -3.56 -11.46 -30.85
C GLY A 634 -4.84 -10.69 -31.22
N THR A 635 -4.78 -9.35 -31.17
CA THR A 635 -5.91 -8.40 -31.39
C THR A 635 -7.15 -8.58 -30.51
N SER A 636 -7.13 -9.50 -29.53
CA SER A 636 -7.90 -9.34 -28.29
C SER A 636 -7.66 -7.96 -27.67
N LYS A 637 -8.56 -7.50 -26.78
CA LYS A 637 -8.65 -6.15 -26.16
C LYS A 637 -8.75 -4.94 -27.11
N GLU A 638 -8.51 -5.10 -28.41
CA GLU A 638 -8.55 -4.01 -29.41
C GLU A 638 -9.90 -3.90 -30.10
N LEU A 639 -10.61 -5.02 -30.26
CA LEU A 639 -11.98 -5.05 -30.79
C LEU A 639 -13.01 -4.84 -29.67
N PHE A 640 -14.14 -4.25 -30.05
CA PHE A 640 -15.29 -4.02 -29.18
C PHE A 640 -16.52 -4.76 -29.73
N VAL A 641 -17.42 -5.14 -28.83
CA VAL A 641 -18.77 -5.58 -29.21
C VAL A 641 -19.49 -4.39 -29.88
N PRO A 642 -19.94 -4.55 -31.14
CA PRO A 642 -20.35 -3.44 -32.01
C PRO A 642 -21.86 -3.11 -31.99
#